data_AF-A0A0W0XHK1-F1
#
_entry.id   AF-A0A0W0XHK1-F1
#
_cell.length_a   1.000
_cell.length_b   1.000
_cell.length_c   1.000
_cell.angle_alpha   90.00
_cell.angle_beta   90.00
_cell.angle_gamma   90.00
#
_symmetry.space_group_name_H-M   'P 1'
#
loop_
_entity.id
_entity.type
_entity.pdbx_description
1 polymer ?
#
loop_
_entity_poly.entity_id
_entity_poly.type
_entity_poly.pdbx_seq_one_letter_code
_entity_poly.pdbx_strand_id
1 'polypeptide(L)'
;MNEAEKRQFLRQYLQSRSADREVAIDDAALDGYQPILDRIHLIERENPVFFARMTADPGRSPLLETILNSACNFDEGSPPVLRAIDDARLRMATRELELTTLPGCDYYARETTSPPDAALNDLIVASREKLRPIIESFAPGLNVANNEAVLAKIKEVEGRVKAAAAGSPEKALAEKQLTILQDLNKINRLTLIEIPQEGAPPRQYCVLAEAAAGVTEKVSLVPRGRPDRPDERSVDAQLRRLIAADDVTTLDQYHARRSGRPGPEGDTGFKLSMQAIIKLPKHGEVKEVQREAMALNVSRLLGLDTTDSTMVTHGGRPGLFVPFADIRLLNEVARGKTMQARLGSRGEYSHYSTINSVGAGLQANRFVEDFGNSLGLFYLCSDTDAIGGYNQNKALRGNHLFIFDQVIMADDKLGLDSRMSMQPISFITKHTRHDQGRNRTLIEDSSMDSKFASLMQLKAEQEKLLAYFTRVADGHQRKVIEIQDQLMRRDLDRDVRKGLEAQLKEVRLLRDDAVTLQTKVAERIRKIDDIFPRRDAGVGTELLKNTLVLEKLVNNPKLFAEDKRAYRNPWVNRNENRITNIASQPGGQYLVVTFKSAIPDDMLAMIRRNTHSGHSPIRRSDKEMYILIEDLQRLTESALLPEHHLQLNAATNYLDVRDLQVIQRAYDEGHRTRIIAAVQSYQDEMARLRATGANPREVCRLMSETEATLKGFIDPEKDQGFAMHVLKKFQFEQQRQLQQLMPEEQRTVQLNEAFSAALKLDRVEEFNAVVREAVKHDRLADGVFTAFLQRCMDDEATASAAPSAHFRAIELSRGLQEAATAAIVQLQQPVVREAVVLPVALEPVAPVVAVLREEDELAGVDPLEDQDDMLHREAEIFDESDRVFAQLGAAAVDEHTTEESQQQTVTVGGVG
;
A
#
# COMPACT_ATOMS: atom_id res chain seq x y z
N MET A 1 -27.01 -5.87 -7.82
CA MET A 1 -28.12 -6.42 -8.61
C MET A 1 -28.13 -5.76 -9.98
N ASN A 2 -28.31 -6.51 -11.06
CA ASN A 2 -28.58 -5.95 -12.39
C ASN A 2 -30.05 -5.49 -12.52
N GLU A 3 -30.41 -4.85 -13.63
CA GLU A 3 -31.77 -4.32 -13.85
C GLU A 3 -32.87 -5.38 -13.83
N ALA A 4 -32.61 -6.56 -14.38
CA ALA A 4 -33.57 -7.66 -14.36
C ALA A 4 -33.82 -8.14 -12.93
N GLU A 5 -32.78 -8.23 -12.12
CA GLU A 5 -32.86 -8.60 -10.70
C GLU A 5 -33.64 -7.54 -9.89
N LYS A 6 -33.45 -6.25 -10.15
CA LYS A 6 -34.21 -5.18 -9.47
C LYS A 6 -35.70 -5.22 -9.81
N ARG A 7 -36.04 -5.41 -11.09
CA ARG A 7 -37.43 -5.58 -11.53
C ARG A 7 -38.07 -6.83 -10.93
N GLN A 8 -37.32 -7.93 -10.86
CA GLN A 8 -37.79 -9.17 -10.25
C GLN A 8 -38.00 -9.02 -8.74
N PHE A 9 -37.11 -8.33 -8.04
CA PHE A 9 -37.29 -8.00 -6.62
C PHE A 9 -38.55 -7.14 -6.41
N LEU A 10 -38.73 -6.09 -7.22
CA LEU A 10 -39.91 -5.22 -7.12
C LEU A 10 -41.21 -6.01 -7.34
N ARG A 11 -41.23 -6.93 -8.30
CA ARG A 11 -42.35 -7.85 -8.54
C ARG A 11 -42.69 -8.66 -7.28
N GLN A 12 -41.69 -9.31 -6.68
CA GLN A 12 -41.86 -10.11 -5.46
C GLN A 12 -42.32 -9.25 -4.26
N TYR A 13 -41.76 -8.05 -4.12
CA TYR A 13 -42.12 -7.09 -3.09
C TYR A 13 -43.59 -6.61 -3.21
N LEU A 14 -44.08 -6.39 -4.43
CA LEU A 14 -45.47 -6.01 -4.65
C LEU A 14 -46.44 -7.19 -4.46
N GLN A 15 -46.06 -8.40 -4.89
CA GLN A 15 -46.84 -9.62 -4.68
C GLN A 15 -47.03 -9.92 -3.18
N SER A 16 -45.98 -9.79 -2.37
CA SER A 16 -46.06 -10.03 -0.92
C SER A 16 -47.00 -9.06 -0.17
N ARG A 17 -47.23 -7.87 -0.76
CA ARG A 17 -48.10 -6.81 -0.24
C ARG A 17 -49.50 -6.77 -0.88
N SER A 18 -49.74 -7.57 -1.92
CA SER A 18 -51.03 -7.64 -2.59
C SER A 18 -52.06 -8.36 -1.71
N ALA A 19 -53.33 -7.97 -1.81
CA ALA A 19 -54.41 -8.69 -1.12
C ALA A 19 -54.54 -10.14 -1.62
N ASP A 20 -54.28 -10.36 -2.92
CA ASP A 20 -54.06 -11.65 -3.54
C ASP A 20 -52.57 -11.82 -3.87
N ARG A 21 -51.90 -12.74 -3.19
CA ARG A 21 -50.46 -12.99 -3.35
C ARG A 21 -50.11 -13.73 -4.63
N GLU A 22 -51.09 -14.35 -5.28
CA GLU A 22 -50.90 -15.07 -6.55
C GLU A 22 -51.08 -14.15 -7.78
N VAL A 23 -51.30 -12.85 -7.57
CA VAL A 23 -51.46 -11.89 -8.66
C VAL A 23 -50.23 -11.89 -9.58
N ALA A 24 -50.48 -12.11 -10.87
CA ALA A 24 -49.46 -11.98 -11.90
C ALA A 24 -49.21 -10.49 -12.18
N ILE A 25 -48.02 -10.00 -11.83
CA ILE A 25 -47.59 -8.64 -12.14
C ILE A 25 -46.66 -8.71 -13.36
N ASP A 26 -47.20 -8.39 -14.54
CA ASP A 26 -46.43 -8.31 -15.77
C ASP A 26 -45.61 -7.01 -15.86
N ASP A 27 -44.79 -6.85 -16.90
CA ASP A 27 -43.94 -5.67 -17.06
C ASP A 27 -44.75 -4.38 -17.26
N ALA A 28 -45.93 -4.46 -17.88
CA ALA A 28 -46.82 -3.31 -18.08
C ALA A 28 -47.43 -2.82 -16.75
N ALA A 29 -47.77 -3.74 -15.84
CA ALA A 29 -48.22 -3.41 -14.50
C ALA A 29 -47.08 -2.86 -13.62
N LEU A 30 -45.84 -3.32 -13.83
CA LEU A 30 -44.65 -2.81 -13.14
C LEU A 30 -44.29 -1.36 -13.51
N ASP A 31 -44.59 -0.91 -14.74
CA ASP A 31 -44.32 0.46 -15.18
C ASP A 31 -44.99 1.51 -14.28
N GLY A 32 -46.15 1.19 -13.70
CA GLY A 32 -46.83 2.02 -12.69
C GLY A 32 -46.05 2.21 -11.38
N TYR A 33 -45.01 1.42 -11.15
CA TYR A 33 -44.14 1.45 -9.97
C TYR A 33 -42.70 1.90 -10.29
N GLN A 34 -42.45 2.46 -11.48
CA GLN A 34 -41.17 3.07 -11.84
C GLN A 34 -40.64 4.04 -10.78
N PRO A 35 -41.47 4.85 -10.08
CA PRO A 35 -40.99 5.69 -8.99
C PRO A 35 -40.28 4.93 -7.85
N ILE A 36 -40.68 3.69 -7.55
CA ILE A 36 -40.00 2.85 -6.54
C ILE A 36 -38.66 2.36 -7.10
N LEU A 37 -38.65 1.92 -8.35
CA LEU A 37 -37.44 1.48 -9.02
C LEU A 37 -36.39 2.61 -9.06
N ASP A 38 -36.80 3.84 -9.36
CA ASP A 38 -35.95 5.04 -9.30
C ASP A 38 -35.36 5.27 -7.91
N ARG A 39 -36.08 4.97 -6.83
CA ARG A 39 -35.56 5.06 -5.45
C ARG A 39 -34.61 3.91 -5.12
N ILE A 40 -34.81 2.71 -5.67
CA ILE A 40 -33.84 1.62 -5.56
C ILE A 40 -32.51 2.03 -6.24
N HIS A 41 -32.58 2.64 -7.43
CA HIS A 41 -31.41 3.21 -8.09
C HIS A 41 -30.77 4.34 -7.29
N LEU A 42 -31.59 5.18 -6.65
CA LEU A 42 -31.11 6.25 -5.79
C LEU A 42 -30.31 5.69 -4.61
N ILE A 43 -30.84 4.66 -3.93
CA ILE A 43 -30.15 3.99 -2.81
C ILE A 43 -28.84 3.37 -3.29
N GLU A 44 -28.85 2.67 -4.43
CA GLU A 44 -27.64 2.09 -5.01
C GLU A 44 -26.59 3.15 -5.34
N ARG A 45 -27.01 4.28 -5.91
CA ARG A 45 -26.10 5.37 -6.26
C ARG A 45 -25.56 6.10 -5.04
N GLU A 46 -26.40 6.38 -4.05
CA GLU A 46 -26.02 7.13 -2.85
C GLU A 46 -25.31 6.24 -1.81
N ASN A 47 -25.54 4.92 -1.81
CA ASN A 47 -25.01 3.97 -0.83
C ASN A 47 -24.55 2.66 -1.50
N PRO A 48 -23.61 2.71 -2.47
CA PRO A 48 -23.29 1.57 -3.34
C PRO A 48 -22.77 0.35 -2.56
N VAL A 49 -21.93 0.57 -1.54
CA VAL A 49 -21.36 -0.51 -0.72
C VAL A 49 -22.43 -1.18 0.14
N PHE A 50 -23.28 -0.39 0.78
CA PHE A 50 -24.37 -0.92 1.58
C PHE A 50 -25.38 -1.67 0.70
N PHE A 51 -25.74 -1.10 -0.45
CA PHE A 51 -26.62 -1.73 -1.42
C PHE A 51 -26.07 -3.07 -1.92
N ALA A 52 -24.79 -3.12 -2.29
CA ALA A 52 -24.13 -4.37 -2.68
C ALA A 52 -24.17 -5.41 -1.55
N ARG A 53 -23.89 -5.02 -0.30
CA ARG A 53 -23.95 -5.92 0.87
C ARG A 53 -25.35 -6.45 1.17
N MET A 54 -26.38 -5.61 1.03
CA MET A 54 -27.78 -6.00 1.22
C MET A 54 -28.27 -6.97 0.15
N THR A 55 -27.72 -6.86 -1.06
CA THR A 55 -28.24 -7.56 -2.25
C THR A 55 -27.37 -8.72 -2.74
N ALA A 56 -26.21 -8.95 -2.11
CA ALA A 56 -25.31 -10.06 -2.43
C ALA A 56 -25.88 -11.46 -2.08
N ASP A 57 -26.92 -11.52 -1.24
CA ASP A 57 -27.59 -12.75 -0.83
C ASP A 57 -29.11 -12.52 -0.94
N PRO A 58 -29.86 -13.31 -1.74
CA PRO A 58 -31.31 -13.23 -1.81
C PRO A 58 -32.01 -13.36 -0.44
N GLY A 59 -31.38 -14.03 0.54
CA GLY A 59 -31.86 -14.10 1.92
C GLY A 59 -31.73 -12.79 2.72
N ARG A 60 -31.03 -11.77 2.19
CA ARG A 60 -30.80 -10.45 2.80
C ARG A 60 -31.59 -9.30 2.17
N SER A 61 -32.37 -9.61 1.12
CA SER A 61 -33.41 -8.73 0.56
C SER A 61 -34.39 -8.10 1.58
N PRO A 62 -34.66 -8.68 2.78
CA PRO A 62 -35.53 -8.04 3.79
C PRO A 62 -35.07 -6.65 4.25
N LEU A 63 -33.77 -6.32 4.13
CA LEU A 63 -33.29 -4.97 4.46
C LEU A 63 -33.81 -3.93 3.47
N LEU A 64 -33.73 -4.24 2.17
CA LEU A 64 -34.28 -3.36 1.13
C LEU A 64 -35.80 -3.25 1.26
N GLU A 65 -36.49 -4.36 1.56
CA GLU A 65 -37.93 -4.33 1.88
C GLU A 65 -38.23 -3.45 3.09
N THR A 66 -37.43 -3.51 4.16
CA THR A 66 -37.62 -2.69 5.36
C THR A 66 -37.48 -1.19 5.05
N ILE A 67 -36.51 -0.82 4.21
CA ILE A 67 -36.34 0.56 3.73
C ILE A 67 -37.59 1.00 2.95
N LEU A 68 -38.02 0.19 1.99
CA LEU A 68 -39.18 0.50 1.16
C LEU A 68 -40.48 0.55 1.99
N ASN A 69 -40.66 -0.37 2.95
CA ASN A 69 -41.81 -0.40 3.86
C ASN A 69 -41.89 0.85 4.73
N SER A 70 -40.74 1.45 5.08
CA SER A 70 -40.68 2.66 5.90
C SER A 70 -41.02 3.93 5.11
N ALA A 71 -40.84 3.91 3.80
CA ALA A 71 -40.96 5.08 2.92
C ALA A 71 -42.17 5.05 1.98
N CYS A 72 -42.62 3.88 1.53
CA CYS A 72 -43.68 3.71 0.55
C CYS A 72 -45.04 3.55 1.23
N ASN A 73 -46.01 4.38 0.82
CA ASN A 73 -47.39 4.28 1.28
C ASN A 73 -48.27 3.69 0.18
N PHE A 74 -48.99 2.62 0.52
CA PHE A 74 -49.85 1.89 -0.40
C PHE A 74 -51.30 1.91 0.09
N ASP A 75 -52.23 1.99 -0.85
CA ASP A 75 -53.63 1.64 -0.63
C ASP A 75 -53.84 0.14 -0.94
N GLU A 76 -54.87 -0.48 -0.35
CA GLU A 76 -55.17 -1.90 -0.55
C GLU A 76 -55.49 -2.22 -2.02
N GLY A 77 -54.95 -3.32 -2.54
CA GLY A 77 -55.14 -3.77 -3.92
C GLY A 77 -54.27 -4.97 -4.28
N SER A 78 -54.44 -5.50 -5.50
CA SER A 78 -53.62 -6.58 -6.07
C SER A 78 -53.33 -6.29 -7.55
N PRO A 79 -52.18 -5.67 -7.91
CA PRO A 79 -51.15 -5.16 -7.00
C PRO A 79 -51.59 -3.92 -6.20
N PRO A 80 -50.94 -3.60 -5.07
CA PRO A 80 -51.32 -2.50 -4.18
C PRO A 80 -51.02 -1.14 -4.80
N VAL A 81 -51.92 -0.16 -4.70
CA VAL A 81 -51.75 1.14 -5.39
C VAL A 81 -50.76 2.03 -4.63
N LEU A 82 -49.68 2.46 -5.28
CA LEU A 82 -48.71 3.39 -4.68
C LEU A 82 -49.30 4.79 -4.59
N ARG A 83 -49.40 5.32 -3.37
CA ARG A 83 -49.92 6.68 -3.13
C ARG A 83 -48.81 7.73 -3.07
N ALA A 84 -47.74 7.43 -2.36
CA ALA A 84 -46.62 8.35 -2.17
C ALA A 84 -45.36 7.62 -1.69
N ILE A 85 -44.20 8.22 -1.93
CA ILE A 85 -42.91 7.82 -1.36
C ILE A 85 -42.37 9.00 -0.55
N ASP A 86 -42.03 8.75 0.72
CA ASP A 86 -41.37 9.73 1.58
C ASP A 86 -39.84 9.58 1.48
N ASP A 87 -39.22 10.44 0.67
CA ASP A 87 -37.77 10.41 0.42
C ASP A 87 -36.94 10.73 1.69
N ALA A 88 -37.49 11.49 2.64
CA ALA A 88 -36.81 11.77 3.91
C ALA A 88 -36.77 10.51 4.79
N ARG A 89 -37.89 9.78 4.88
CA ARG A 89 -37.94 8.48 5.56
C ARG A 89 -37.09 7.43 4.86
N LEU A 90 -37.05 7.42 3.53
CA LEU A 90 -36.19 6.53 2.76
C LEU A 90 -34.71 6.70 3.17
N ARG A 91 -34.23 7.95 3.16
CA ARG A 91 -32.85 8.28 3.56
C ARG A 91 -32.58 7.94 5.02
N MET A 92 -33.53 8.27 5.91
CA MET A 92 -33.41 7.97 7.33
C MET A 92 -33.33 6.46 7.59
N ALA A 93 -34.24 5.67 7.04
CA ALA A 93 -34.28 4.22 7.19
C ALA A 93 -33.04 3.55 6.58
N THR A 94 -32.60 4.01 5.41
CA THR A 94 -31.37 3.52 4.77
C THR A 94 -30.16 3.75 5.69
N ARG A 95 -30.01 4.97 6.21
CA ARG A 95 -28.92 5.32 7.13
C ARG A 95 -28.97 4.51 8.42
N GLU A 96 -30.13 4.41 9.05
CA GLU A 96 -30.30 3.66 10.29
C GLU A 96 -29.93 2.18 10.12
N LEU A 97 -30.44 1.56 9.05
CA LEU A 97 -30.13 0.16 8.76
C LEU A 97 -28.66 -0.04 8.42
N GLU A 98 -28.05 0.83 7.62
CA GLU A 98 -26.61 0.76 7.34
C GLU A 98 -25.80 0.76 8.65
N LEU A 99 -26.10 1.69 9.56
CA LEU A 99 -25.46 1.77 10.88
C LEU A 99 -25.73 0.53 11.76
N THR A 100 -26.88 -0.13 11.62
CA THR A 100 -27.15 -1.40 12.33
C THR A 100 -26.36 -2.59 11.80
N THR A 101 -25.88 -2.54 10.56
CA THR A 101 -25.07 -3.62 9.95
C THR A 101 -23.56 -3.50 10.22
N LEU A 102 -23.13 -2.45 10.92
CA LEU A 102 -21.76 -2.33 11.41
C LEU A 102 -21.55 -3.21 12.64
N PRO A 103 -20.34 -3.75 12.85
CA PRO A 103 -19.97 -4.37 14.11
C PRO A 103 -20.39 -3.51 15.32
N GLY A 104 -21.20 -4.09 16.21
CA GLY A 104 -21.78 -3.42 17.36
C GLY A 104 -20.74 -2.96 18.37
N CYS A 105 -21.09 -1.94 19.15
CA CYS A 105 -20.18 -1.24 20.07
C CYS A 105 -20.28 -1.68 21.54
N ASP A 106 -21.11 -2.67 21.86
CA ASP A 106 -21.19 -3.21 23.22
C ASP A 106 -20.15 -4.31 23.43
N TYR A 107 -19.17 -4.03 24.30
CA TYR A 107 -18.10 -4.94 24.67
C TYR A 107 -18.61 -6.08 25.56
N TYR A 108 -19.51 -5.76 26.49
CA TYR A 108 -19.91 -6.65 27.58
C TYR A 108 -21.09 -7.55 27.22
N ALA A 109 -21.70 -7.34 26.06
CA ALA A 109 -22.69 -8.26 25.51
C ALA A 109 -22.08 -9.57 24.96
N ARG A 110 -20.75 -9.65 24.80
CA ARG A 110 -20.07 -10.70 24.03
C ARG A 110 -18.84 -11.25 24.76
N GLU A 111 -19.07 -12.04 25.80
CA GLU A 111 -18.00 -12.69 26.56
C GLU A 111 -17.43 -13.91 25.83
N THR A 112 -16.10 -14.01 25.75
CA THR A 112 -15.41 -15.20 25.24
C THR A 112 -15.40 -16.31 26.29
N THR A 113 -15.59 -17.56 25.88
CA THR A 113 -15.56 -18.73 26.77
C THR A 113 -14.42 -19.67 26.39
N SER A 114 -13.97 -20.51 27.34
CA SER A 114 -12.93 -21.53 27.11
C SER A 114 -13.42 -22.90 27.56
N PRO A 115 -14.32 -23.54 26.79
CA PRO A 115 -14.83 -24.86 27.14
C PRO A 115 -13.74 -25.95 26.99
N PRO A 116 -13.83 -27.05 27.76
CA PRO A 116 -12.92 -28.18 27.61
C PRO A 116 -13.12 -28.90 26.27
N ASP A 117 -12.02 -29.36 25.66
CA ASP A 117 -12.02 -30.07 24.37
C ASP A 117 -11.14 -31.33 24.44
N ALA A 118 -11.77 -32.49 24.60
CA ALA A 118 -11.06 -33.76 24.69
C ALA A 118 -10.35 -34.14 23.37
N ALA A 119 -10.97 -33.86 22.22
CA ALA A 119 -10.40 -34.20 20.92
C ALA A 119 -9.14 -33.38 20.63
N LEU A 120 -9.11 -32.11 21.04
CA LEU A 120 -7.90 -31.28 20.98
C LEU A 120 -6.79 -31.87 21.85
N ASN A 121 -7.10 -32.30 23.07
CA ASN A 121 -6.11 -32.91 23.97
C ASN A 121 -5.50 -34.18 23.37
N ASP A 122 -6.30 -35.02 22.72
CA ASP A 122 -5.81 -36.23 22.04
C ASP A 122 -4.85 -35.88 20.90
N LEU A 123 -5.15 -34.85 20.11
CA LEU A 123 -4.27 -34.36 19.05
C LEU A 123 -2.95 -33.79 19.60
N ILE A 124 -3.00 -33.08 20.72
CA ILE A 124 -1.81 -32.56 21.41
C ILE A 124 -0.92 -33.71 21.88
N VAL A 125 -1.50 -34.76 22.48
CA VAL A 125 -0.76 -35.97 22.89
C VAL A 125 -0.11 -36.65 21.69
N ALA A 126 -0.88 -36.95 20.64
CA ALA A 126 -0.35 -37.64 19.46
C ALA A 126 0.75 -36.84 18.73
N SER A 127 0.57 -35.51 18.60
CA SER A 127 1.57 -34.64 17.97
C SER A 127 2.88 -34.59 18.77
N ARG A 128 2.78 -34.54 20.10
CA ARG A 128 3.94 -34.58 20.99
C ARG A 128 4.69 -35.91 20.91
N GLU A 129 3.97 -37.04 20.82
CA GLU A 129 4.61 -38.34 20.60
C GLU A 129 5.36 -38.38 19.25
N LYS A 130 4.81 -37.75 18.20
CA LYS A 130 5.50 -37.65 16.91
C LYS A 130 6.80 -36.85 16.98
N LEU A 131 6.83 -35.75 17.75
CA LEU A 131 8.01 -34.90 17.89
C LEU A 131 9.08 -35.45 18.85
N ARG A 132 8.67 -36.27 19.84
CA ARG A 132 9.54 -36.83 20.87
C ARG A 132 10.86 -37.43 20.34
N PRO A 133 10.88 -38.38 19.39
CA PRO A 133 12.13 -39.01 18.94
C PRO A 133 13.08 -38.01 18.26
N ILE A 134 12.55 -37.00 17.56
CA ILE A 134 13.35 -35.94 16.91
C ILE A 134 14.01 -35.07 17.98
N ILE A 135 13.28 -34.75 19.05
CA ILE A 135 13.77 -33.91 20.14
C ILE A 135 14.79 -34.67 21.01
N GLU A 136 14.54 -35.95 21.29
CA GLU A 136 15.46 -36.80 22.05
C GLU A 136 16.85 -36.91 21.39
N SER A 137 16.94 -36.78 20.06
CA SER A 137 18.22 -36.84 19.34
C SER A 137 19.17 -35.67 19.65
N PHE A 138 18.65 -34.52 20.10
CA PHE A 138 19.47 -33.33 20.42
C PHE A 138 19.23 -32.76 21.83
N ALA A 139 18.20 -33.21 22.53
CA ALA A 139 17.87 -32.85 23.91
C ALA A 139 17.45 -34.11 24.71
N PRO A 140 18.38 -35.07 24.90
CA PRO A 140 18.07 -36.32 25.58
C PRO A 140 17.60 -36.07 27.03
N GLY A 141 16.56 -36.78 27.45
CA GLY A 141 15.99 -36.66 28.81
C GLY A 141 15.08 -35.45 29.02
N LEU A 142 14.83 -34.61 28.00
CA LEU A 142 13.83 -33.56 28.10
C LEU A 142 12.43 -34.17 28.22
N ASN A 143 11.70 -33.84 29.29
CA ASN A 143 10.30 -34.20 29.39
C ASN A 143 9.45 -33.27 28.49
N VAL A 144 9.16 -33.73 27.26
CA VAL A 144 8.38 -33.00 26.25
C VAL A 144 6.94 -32.68 26.67
N ALA A 145 6.42 -33.32 27.73
CA ALA A 145 5.12 -33.01 28.31
C ALA A 145 5.16 -31.89 29.36
N ASN A 146 6.33 -31.57 29.90
CA ASN A 146 6.48 -30.54 30.92
C ASN A 146 6.80 -29.18 30.28
N ASN A 147 5.83 -28.27 30.29
CA ASN A 147 5.96 -26.93 29.71
C ASN A 147 7.10 -26.12 30.32
N GLU A 148 7.37 -26.23 31.62
CA GLU A 148 8.46 -25.51 32.28
C GLU A 148 9.82 -26.02 31.80
N ALA A 149 9.96 -27.34 31.66
CA ALA A 149 11.18 -27.96 31.14
C ALA A 149 11.44 -27.57 29.68
N VAL A 150 10.40 -27.57 28.84
CA VAL A 150 10.48 -27.12 27.44
C VAL A 150 10.87 -25.64 27.35
N LEU A 151 10.26 -24.76 28.16
CA LEU A 151 10.59 -23.33 28.19
C LEU A 151 12.03 -23.08 28.68
N ALA A 152 12.50 -23.82 29.68
CA ALA A 152 13.88 -23.74 30.13
C ALA A 152 14.85 -24.12 29.00
N LYS A 153 14.53 -25.18 28.24
CA LYS A 153 15.34 -25.60 27.10
C LYS A 153 15.31 -24.59 25.95
N ILE A 154 14.15 -23.97 25.67
CA ILE A 154 14.03 -22.87 24.70
C ILE A 154 14.99 -21.74 25.07
N LYS A 155 14.98 -21.28 26.32
CA LYS A 155 15.88 -20.19 26.79
C LYS A 155 17.35 -20.56 26.65
N GLU A 156 17.72 -21.80 26.97
CA GLU A 156 19.08 -22.31 26.80
C GLU A 156 19.52 -22.23 25.32
N VAL A 157 18.69 -22.71 24.39
CA VAL A 157 18.99 -22.69 22.94
C VAL A 157 18.97 -21.27 22.37
N GLU A 158 18.08 -20.39 22.82
CA GLU A 158 18.09 -18.96 22.47
C GLU A 158 19.41 -18.29 22.86
N GLY A 159 19.97 -18.65 24.02
CA GLY A 159 21.29 -18.20 24.45
C GLY A 159 22.39 -18.62 23.47
N ARG A 160 22.35 -19.87 22.99
CA ARG A 160 23.30 -20.38 21.99
C ARG A 160 23.17 -19.67 20.64
N VAL A 161 21.95 -19.40 20.17
CA VAL A 161 21.71 -18.64 18.92
C VAL A 161 22.29 -17.23 19.00
N LYS A 162 22.17 -16.56 20.16
CA LYS A 162 22.71 -15.22 20.39
C LYS A 162 24.24 -15.18 20.51
N ALA A 163 24.84 -16.22 21.06
CA ALA A 163 26.29 -16.32 21.23
C ALA A 163 27.02 -16.71 19.94
N ALA A 164 26.35 -17.42 19.02
CA ALA A 164 26.95 -17.91 17.78
C ALA A 164 27.12 -16.80 16.71
N ALA A 165 28.23 -16.89 15.95
CA ALA A 165 28.52 -15.97 14.86
C ALA A 165 27.45 -16.04 13.75
N ALA A 166 27.15 -14.90 13.13
CA ALA A 166 26.20 -14.80 12.03
C ALA A 166 26.63 -15.68 10.85
N GLY A 167 25.69 -16.44 10.27
CA GLY A 167 25.96 -17.33 9.14
C GLY A 167 26.68 -18.65 9.47
N SER A 168 27.05 -18.90 10.73
CA SER A 168 27.74 -20.14 11.12
C SER A 168 26.82 -21.38 11.09
N PRO A 169 27.37 -22.58 10.79
CA PRO A 169 26.61 -23.84 10.87
C PRO A 169 26.04 -24.12 12.26
N GLU A 170 26.74 -23.71 13.32
CA GLU A 170 26.27 -23.85 14.71
C GLU A 170 25.03 -23.01 14.95
N LYS A 171 25.01 -21.76 14.49
CA LYS A 171 23.84 -20.88 14.60
C LYS A 171 22.65 -21.47 13.85
N ALA A 172 22.86 -21.93 12.61
CA ALA A 172 21.82 -22.55 11.81
C ALA A 172 21.23 -23.82 12.46
N LEU A 173 22.07 -24.66 13.07
CA LEU A 173 21.60 -25.83 13.82
C LEU A 173 20.83 -25.44 15.09
N ALA A 174 21.31 -24.46 15.85
CA ALA A 174 20.63 -23.96 17.04
C ALA A 174 19.28 -23.31 16.71
N GLU A 175 19.18 -22.57 15.60
CA GLU A 175 17.91 -22.01 15.10
C GLU A 175 16.92 -23.12 14.71
N LYS A 176 17.41 -24.21 14.09
CA LYS A 176 16.59 -25.37 13.80
C LYS A 176 16.06 -26.05 15.06
N GLN A 177 16.92 -26.28 16.06
CA GLN A 177 16.55 -26.84 17.36
C GLN A 177 15.53 -25.95 18.09
N LEU A 178 15.75 -24.64 18.07
CA LEU A 178 14.87 -23.66 18.69
C LEU A 178 13.46 -23.69 18.06
N THR A 179 13.38 -23.78 16.74
CA THR A 179 12.10 -23.77 16.01
C THR A 179 11.20 -24.94 16.42
N ILE A 180 11.72 -26.18 16.44
CA ILE A 180 10.91 -27.36 16.82
C ILE A 180 10.50 -27.31 18.30
N LEU A 181 11.34 -26.79 19.19
CA LEU A 181 11.00 -26.59 20.61
C LEU A 181 9.92 -25.52 20.78
N GLN A 182 9.98 -24.43 20.01
CA GLN A 182 8.95 -23.39 19.99
C GLN A 182 7.61 -23.93 19.47
N ASP A 183 7.62 -24.74 18.42
CA ASP A 183 6.42 -25.41 17.90
C ASP A 183 5.83 -26.39 18.93
N LEU A 184 6.66 -27.20 19.60
CA LEU A 184 6.21 -28.06 20.70
C LEU A 184 5.55 -27.24 21.82
N ASN A 185 6.15 -26.12 22.23
CA ASN A 185 5.57 -25.23 23.24
C ASN A 185 4.23 -24.64 22.79
N LYS A 186 4.07 -24.31 21.50
CA LYS A 186 2.77 -23.88 20.95
C LYS A 186 1.74 -25.01 21.06
N ILE A 187 2.09 -26.22 20.63
CA ILE A 187 1.21 -27.40 20.66
C ILE A 187 0.76 -27.73 22.09
N ASN A 188 1.69 -27.83 23.04
CA ASN A 188 1.37 -28.19 24.43
C ASN A 188 0.48 -27.17 25.16
N ARG A 189 0.35 -25.94 24.64
CA ARG A 189 -0.38 -24.84 25.27
C ARG A 189 -1.63 -24.43 24.50
N LEU A 190 -2.01 -25.16 23.45
CA LEU A 190 -3.26 -24.93 22.74
C LEU A 190 -4.44 -25.10 23.69
N THR A 191 -5.28 -24.07 23.79
CA THR A 191 -6.54 -24.11 24.55
C THR A 191 -7.68 -23.62 23.69
N LEU A 192 -8.82 -24.31 23.70
CA LEU A 192 -10.02 -23.88 22.98
C LEU A 192 -10.55 -22.57 23.55
N ILE A 193 -10.96 -21.68 22.67
CA ILE A 193 -11.68 -20.45 22.97
C ILE A 193 -12.81 -20.26 21.97
N GLU A 194 -13.99 -19.91 22.47
CA GLU A 194 -15.13 -19.54 21.64
C GLU A 194 -15.26 -18.02 21.59
N ILE A 195 -15.36 -17.51 20.37
CA ILE A 195 -15.50 -16.10 20.07
C ILE A 195 -16.95 -15.85 19.67
N PRO A 196 -17.77 -15.22 20.53
CA PRO A 196 -19.15 -14.89 20.19
C PRO A 196 -19.21 -13.99 18.95
N GLN A 197 -20.24 -14.18 18.12
CA GLN A 197 -20.45 -13.39 16.91
C GLN A 197 -21.77 -12.62 17.00
N GLU A 198 -21.91 -11.55 16.24
CA GLU A 198 -23.15 -10.78 16.16
C GLU A 198 -24.12 -11.46 15.17
N GLY A 199 -25.29 -11.90 15.67
CA GLY A 199 -26.31 -12.56 14.85
C GLY A 199 -25.91 -13.92 14.27
N ALA A 200 -24.83 -14.54 14.75
CA ALA A 200 -24.33 -15.82 14.28
C ALA A 200 -23.79 -16.69 15.43
N PRO A 201 -23.66 -18.01 15.24
CA PRO A 201 -23.06 -18.89 16.23
C PRO A 201 -21.60 -18.49 16.56
N PRO A 202 -21.13 -18.74 17.79
CA PRO A 202 -19.73 -18.52 18.16
C PRO A 202 -18.74 -19.24 17.22
N ARG A 203 -17.59 -18.61 16.96
CA ARG A 203 -16.49 -19.21 16.21
C ARG A 203 -15.49 -19.85 17.16
N GLN A 204 -15.00 -21.03 16.82
CA GLN A 204 -14.05 -21.77 17.64
C GLN A 204 -12.61 -21.55 17.16
N TYR A 205 -11.75 -21.15 18.09
CA TYR A 205 -10.31 -20.93 17.90
C TYR A 205 -9.52 -21.65 18.99
N CYS A 206 -8.22 -21.81 18.79
CA CYS A 206 -7.30 -22.14 19.86
C CYS A 206 -6.39 -20.94 20.16
N VAL A 207 -6.08 -20.72 21.44
CA VAL A 207 -5.04 -19.79 21.86
C VAL A 207 -3.69 -20.37 21.50
N LEU A 208 -2.87 -19.56 20.82
CA LEU A 208 -1.52 -19.92 20.40
C LEU A 208 -0.51 -19.23 21.32
N ALA A 209 0.44 -19.99 21.87
CA ALA A 209 1.51 -19.46 22.71
C ALA A 209 2.60 -18.75 21.88
N GLU A 210 2.21 -17.65 21.24
CA GLU A 210 3.04 -16.82 20.37
C GLU A 210 2.85 -15.35 20.73
N ALA A 211 3.95 -14.63 20.92
CA ALA A 211 3.91 -13.20 21.17
C ALA A 211 3.64 -12.44 19.86
N ALA A 212 2.70 -11.50 19.88
CA ALA A 212 2.48 -10.56 18.79
C ALA A 212 2.93 -9.16 19.21
N ALA A 213 3.78 -8.52 18.39
CA ALA A 213 4.26 -7.16 18.65
C ALA A 213 3.14 -6.12 18.53
N GLY A 214 3.23 -4.98 19.23
CA GLY A 214 2.29 -3.86 19.11
C GLY A 214 2.13 -3.02 20.39
N VAL A 215 1.24 -2.02 20.32
CA VAL A 215 0.91 -1.13 21.46
C VAL A 215 -0.14 -1.74 22.39
N THR A 216 -0.96 -2.68 21.91
CA THR A 216 -1.94 -3.43 22.71
C THR A 216 -1.40 -4.76 23.23
N GLU A 217 -1.95 -5.25 24.34
CA GLU A 217 -1.79 -6.65 24.73
C GLU A 217 -2.54 -7.54 23.74
N LYS A 218 -1.95 -8.66 23.29
CA LYS A 218 -2.53 -9.49 22.22
C LYS A 218 -2.63 -10.95 22.64
N VAL A 219 -3.79 -11.54 22.39
CA VAL A 219 -3.99 -13.00 22.44
C VAL A 219 -3.96 -13.52 21.02
N SER A 220 -2.94 -14.30 20.69
CA SER A 220 -2.76 -14.91 19.38
C SER A 220 -3.70 -16.12 19.23
N LEU A 221 -4.41 -16.21 18.11
CA LEU A 221 -5.42 -17.24 17.87
C LEU A 221 -5.17 -17.95 16.53
N VAL A 222 -5.58 -19.22 16.47
CA VAL A 222 -5.59 -20.06 15.26
C VAL A 222 -6.92 -20.82 15.16
N PRO A 223 -7.58 -20.92 13.99
CA PRO A 223 -8.83 -21.63 13.84
C PRO A 223 -8.76 -23.06 14.37
N ARG A 224 -9.78 -23.49 15.10
CA ARG A 224 -9.88 -24.86 15.62
C ARG A 224 -10.02 -25.90 14.49
N GLY A 225 -10.67 -25.52 13.40
CA GLY A 225 -11.09 -26.40 12.30
C GLY A 225 -12.47 -26.99 12.54
N ARG A 226 -13.20 -27.29 11.46
CA ARG A 226 -14.46 -28.05 11.56
C ARG A 226 -14.27 -29.44 10.94
N PRO A 227 -14.88 -30.50 11.50
CA PRO A 227 -14.80 -31.86 10.95
C PRO A 227 -15.38 -31.98 9.52
N ASP A 228 -16.36 -31.15 9.18
CA ASP A 228 -17.13 -31.19 7.93
C ASP A 228 -16.56 -30.29 6.82
N ARG A 229 -15.64 -29.38 7.14
CA ARG A 229 -14.97 -28.50 6.19
C ARG A 229 -13.57 -28.13 6.73
N PRO A 230 -12.54 -28.93 6.42
CA PRO A 230 -11.20 -28.67 6.94
C PRO A 230 -10.64 -27.40 6.29
N ASP A 231 -10.58 -26.32 7.07
CA ASP A 231 -9.66 -25.22 6.78
C ASP A 231 -8.25 -25.79 6.89
N GLU A 232 -7.51 -25.81 5.79
CA GLU A 232 -6.16 -26.37 5.75
C GLU A 232 -5.24 -25.73 6.78
N ARG A 233 -5.49 -24.48 7.19
CA ARG A 233 -4.67 -23.74 8.15
C ARG A 233 -5.11 -23.95 9.61
N SER A 234 -6.14 -24.76 9.86
CA SER A 234 -6.66 -25.02 11.20
C SER A 234 -5.77 -25.94 12.04
N VAL A 235 -5.93 -25.87 13.36
CA VAL A 235 -5.24 -26.77 14.31
C VAL A 235 -5.47 -28.23 13.97
N ASP A 236 -6.70 -28.64 13.69
CA ASP A 236 -7.03 -30.02 13.32
C ASP A 236 -6.25 -30.49 12.09
N ALA A 237 -6.26 -29.71 11.01
CA ALA A 237 -5.59 -30.06 9.78
C ALA A 237 -4.07 -30.14 9.96
N GLN A 238 -3.47 -29.13 10.61
CA GLN A 238 -2.03 -29.02 10.78
C GLN A 238 -1.49 -30.12 11.71
N LEU A 239 -2.14 -30.39 12.85
CA LEU A 239 -1.71 -31.45 13.77
C LEU A 239 -1.87 -32.85 13.16
N ARG A 240 -2.97 -33.12 12.43
CA ARG A 240 -3.15 -34.42 11.74
C ARG A 240 -2.11 -34.63 10.66
N ARG A 241 -1.73 -33.59 9.91
CA ARG A 241 -0.63 -33.66 8.92
C ARG A 241 0.71 -33.96 9.58
N LEU A 242 1.02 -33.33 10.71
CA LEU A 242 2.22 -33.65 11.48
C LEU A 242 2.24 -35.12 11.92
N ILE A 243 1.13 -35.60 12.50
CA ILE A 243 1.00 -36.99 12.96
C ILE A 243 1.21 -37.98 11.81
N ALA A 244 0.61 -37.71 10.65
CA ALA A 244 0.67 -38.56 9.46
C ALA A 244 1.97 -38.43 8.63
N ALA A 245 2.89 -37.53 8.99
CA ALA A 245 4.14 -37.31 8.26
C ALA A 245 5.18 -38.40 8.58
N ASP A 246 4.97 -39.62 8.06
CA ASP A 246 5.84 -40.78 8.31
C ASP A 246 7.27 -40.60 7.79
N ASP A 247 7.47 -39.71 6.82
CA ASP A 247 8.78 -39.32 6.26
C ASP A 247 9.59 -38.37 7.16
N VAL A 248 8.99 -37.85 8.23
CA VAL A 248 9.61 -36.89 9.16
C VAL A 248 10.09 -37.60 10.43
N THR A 249 11.38 -37.96 10.44
CA THR A 249 12.05 -38.64 11.57
C THR A 249 13.30 -37.94 12.07
N THR A 250 13.81 -36.96 11.34
CA THR A 250 15.00 -36.16 11.70
C THR A 250 14.70 -34.67 11.76
N LEU A 251 15.59 -33.90 12.39
CA LEU A 251 15.45 -32.44 12.49
C LEU A 251 15.45 -31.78 11.10
N ASP A 252 16.29 -32.23 10.18
CA ASP A 252 16.35 -31.65 8.83
C ASP A 252 15.09 -31.97 8.01
N GLN A 253 14.56 -33.19 8.12
CA GLN A 253 13.30 -33.57 7.48
C GLN A 253 12.13 -32.74 8.04
N TYR A 254 12.10 -32.53 9.35
CA TYR A 254 11.11 -31.66 9.99
C TYR A 254 11.10 -30.27 9.37
N HIS A 255 12.28 -29.63 9.28
CA HIS A 255 12.41 -28.29 8.71
C HIS A 255 12.04 -28.23 7.23
N ALA A 256 12.43 -29.23 6.44
CA ALA A 256 12.09 -29.30 5.02
C ALA A 256 10.58 -29.44 4.76
N ARG A 257 9.85 -30.11 5.66
CA ARG A 257 8.40 -30.36 5.50
C ARG A 257 7.52 -29.31 6.20
N ARG A 258 8.01 -28.69 7.28
CA ARG A 258 7.26 -27.80 8.18
C ARG A 258 6.41 -26.74 7.48
N SER A 259 7.01 -25.99 6.56
CA SER A 259 6.36 -24.84 5.90
C SER A 259 5.73 -25.17 4.54
N GLY A 260 5.78 -26.43 4.09
CA GLY A 260 5.26 -26.85 2.78
C GLY A 260 6.06 -26.38 1.56
N ARG A 261 5.69 -26.87 0.36
CA ARG A 261 6.05 -26.27 -0.94
C ARG A 261 4.83 -25.52 -1.46
N PRO A 262 4.90 -24.24 -1.82
CA PRO A 262 3.82 -23.59 -2.56
C PRO A 262 3.71 -24.24 -3.95
N GLY A 263 2.54 -24.77 -4.28
CA GLY A 263 2.25 -25.41 -5.55
C GLY A 263 0.75 -25.49 -5.83
N PRO A 264 0.34 -25.89 -7.04
CA PRO A 264 -1.07 -25.94 -7.47
C PRO A 264 -1.94 -26.95 -6.69
N GLU A 265 -1.33 -27.80 -5.86
CA GLU A 265 -2.00 -28.82 -5.03
C GLU A 265 -2.27 -28.37 -3.56
N GLY A 266 -1.95 -27.12 -3.19
CA GLY A 266 -2.17 -26.58 -1.84
C GLY A 266 -0.93 -26.61 -0.93
N ASP A 267 -1.04 -26.00 0.26
CA ASP A 267 0.05 -25.94 1.24
C ASP A 267 0.15 -27.27 1.97
N THR A 268 1.21 -28.05 1.72
CA THR A 268 1.42 -29.37 2.33
C THR A 268 2.08 -29.32 3.72
N GLY A 269 2.29 -28.13 4.30
CA GLY A 269 2.92 -27.96 5.61
C GLY A 269 2.03 -28.34 6.80
N PHE A 270 2.64 -28.36 8.00
CA PHE A 270 1.99 -28.60 9.31
C PHE A 270 2.30 -27.51 10.36
N LYS A 271 2.76 -26.33 9.92
CA LYS A 271 3.06 -25.18 10.76
C LYS A 271 1.80 -24.49 11.31
N LEU A 272 1.65 -24.48 12.63
CA LEU A 272 0.71 -23.59 13.33
C LEU A 272 1.17 -22.13 13.22
N SER A 273 0.31 -21.30 12.64
CA SER A 273 0.54 -19.86 12.49
C SER A 273 -0.67 -19.08 13.02
N MET A 274 -0.43 -17.93 13.63
CA MET A 274 -1.50 -17.02 14.05
C MET A 274 -2.37 -16.63 12.83
N GLN A 275 -3.69 -16.73 12.97
CA GLN A 275 -4.68 -16.36 11.94
C GLN A 275 -5.78 -15.44 12.50
N ALA A 276 -5.73 -15.09 13.78
CA ALA A 276 -6.59 -14.09 14.39
C ALA A 276 -5.94 -13.55 15.67
N ILE A 277 -6.42 -12.40 16.16
CA ILE A 277 -5.98 -11.82 17.42
C ILE A 277 -7.16 -11.28 18.23
N ILE A 278 -7.03 -11.30 19.55
CA ILE A 278 -7.79 -10.41 20.43
C ILE A 278 -6.84 -9.32 20.90
N LYS A 279 -7.14 -8.07 20.54
CA LYS A 279 -6.44 -6.88 21.04
C LYS A 279 -7.08 -6.44 22.35
N LEU A 280 -6.27 -6.29 23.40
CA LEU A 280 -6.69 -5.90 24.74
C LEU A 280 -6.05 -4.55 25.14
N PRO A 281 -6.71 -3.78 26.02
CA PRO A 281 -6.18 -2.51 26.52
C PRO A 281 -4.84 -2.73 27.23
N LYS A 282 -3.81 -2.00 26.81
CA LYS A 282 -2.54 -1.99 27.54
C LYS A 282 -2.67 -1.10 28.77
N HIS A 283 -2.18 -1.56 29.92
CA HIS A 283 -2.22 -0.82 31.20
C HIS A 283 -3.59 -0.28 31.63
N GLY A 284 -4.70 -0.86 31.13
CA GLY A 284 -6.07 -0.42 31.45
C GLY A 284 -6.61 0.74 30.61
N GLU A 285 -5.94 1.14 29.52
CA GLU A 285 -6.44 2.19 28.62
C GLU A 285 -7.55 1.69 27.67
N VAL A 286 -8.74 1.43 28.23
CA VAL A 286 -9.90 0.86 27.50
C VAL A 286 -10.33 1.66 26.26
N LYS A 287 -9.96 2.94 26.19
CA LYS A 287 -10.25 3.84 25.06
C LYS A 287 -9.52 3.45 23.77
N GLU A 288 -8.34 2.84 23.86
CA GLU A 288 -7.53 2.49 22.67
C GLU A 288 -8.29 1.51 21.77
N VAL A 289 -8.82 0.45 22.38
CA VAL A 289 -9.60 -0.59 21.70
C VAL A 289 -10.89 -0.01 21.09
N GLN A 290 -11.54 0.92 21.79
CA GLN A 290 -12.71 1.64 21.26
C GLN A 290 -12.37 2.44 20.01
N ARG A 291 -11.34 3.28 20.12
CA ARG A 291 -10.94 4.19 19.05
C ARG A 291 -10.53 3.44 17.81
N GLU A 292 -9.91 2.26 17.97
CA GLU A 292 -9.59 1.38 16.85
C GLU A 292 -10.85 0.82 16.19
N ALA A 293 -11.76 0.25 16.98
CA ALA A 293 -13.01 -0.29 16.45
C ALA A 293 -13.87 0.76 15.74
N MET A 294 -13.92 1.98 16.30
CA MET A 294 -14.62 3.11 15.68
C MET A 294 -13.95 3.54 14.38
N ALA A 295 -12.61 3.60 14.31
CA ALA A 295 -11.89 3.89 13.07
C ALA A 295 -12.16 2.84 11.98
N LEU A 296 -12.16 1.55 12.32
CA LEU A 296 -12.49 0.49 11.36
C LEU A 296 -13.94 0.60 10.86
N ASN A 297 -14.90 0.95 11.72
CA ASN A 297 -16.28 1.20 11.29
C ASN A 297 -16.43 2.45 10.43
N VAL A 298 -15.71 3.53 10.75
CA VAL A 298 -15.63 4.72 9.89
C VAL A 298 -15.05 4.36 8.52
N SER A 299 -13.99 3.54 8.46
CA SER A 299 -13.42 3.03 7.22
C SER A 299 -14.46 2.29 6.36
N ARG A 300 -15.29 1.44 6.98
CA ARG A 300 -16.39 0.73 6.30
C ARG A 300 -17.46 1.70 5.77
N LEU A 301 -17.81 2.74 6.54
CA LEU A 301 -18.78 3.76 6.13
C LEU A 301 -18.28 4.64 4.97
N LEU A 302 -16.96 4.79 4.85
CA LEU A 302 -16.30 5.45 3.72
C LEU A 302 -16.10 4.50 2.52
N GLY A 303 -16.53 3.24 2.62
CA GLY A 303 -16.45 2.26 1.53
C GLY A 303 -15.05 1.70 1.26
N LEU A 304 -14.14 1.79 2.24
CA LEU A 304 -12.77 1.28 2.10
C LEU A 304 -12.67 -0.21 2.47
N ASP A 305 -11.74 -0.93 1.83
CA ASP A 305 -11.51 -2.34 2.11
C ASP A 305 -10.90 -2.52 3.50
N THR A 306 -11.69 -3.07 4.42
CA THR A 306 -11.39 -3.07 5.86
C THR A 306 -11.54 -4.47 6.44
N THR A 307 -10.67 -4.81 7.40
CA THR A 307 -10.73 -6.10 8.11
C THR A 307 -12.07 -6.30 8.78
N ASP A 308 -12.49 -7.56 8.92
CA ASP A 308 -13.57 -7.90 9.84
C ASP A 308 -13.11 -7.68 11.28
N SER A 309 -14.03 -7.28 12.15
CA SER A 309 -13.74 -7.10 13.56
C SER A 309 -14.98 -7.23 14.42
N THR A 310 -14.80 -7.62 15.68
CA THR A 310 -15.90 -7.78 16.64
C THR A 310 -15.44 -7.37 18.03
N MET A 311 -16.26 -6.55 18.72
CA MET A 311 -16.00 -6.21 20.13
C MET A 311 -16.36 -7.40 21.01
N VAL A 312 -15.47 -7.77 21.91
CA VAL A 312 -15.64 -8.89 22.83
C VAL A 312 -15.23 -8.49 24.24
N THR A 313 -15.63 -9.28 25.22
CA THR A 313 -15.07 -9.25 26.58
C THR A 313 -14.24 -10.52 26.79
N HIS A 314 -12.97 -10.36 27.15
CA HIS A 314 -12.06 -11.47 27.39
C HIS A 314 -11.41 -11.33 28.77
N GLY A 315 -11.64 -12.31 29.65
CA GLY A 315 -11.18 -12.25 31.05
C GLY A 315 -11.72 -11.02 31.79
N GLY A 316 -12.98 -10.66 31.56
CA GLY A 316 -13.64 -9.48 32.16
C GLY A 316 -13.19 -8.13 31.60
N ARG A 317 -12.29 -8.09 30.61
CA ARG A 317 -11.80 -6.85 29.99
C ARG A 317 -12.38 -6.66 28.57
N PRO A 318 -12.72 -5.42 28.18
CA PRO A 318 -13.01 -5.08 26.79
C PRO A 318 -11.89 -5.50 25.85
N GLY A 319 -12.23 -6.00 24.65
CA GLY A 319 -11.28 -6.40 23.64
C GLY A 319 -11.83 -6.29 22.22
N LEU A 320 -10.94 -6.30 21.24
CA LEU A 320 -11.25 -6.28 19.81
C LEU A 320 -10.73 -7.57 19.18
N PHE A 321 -11.64 -8.44 18.78
CA PHE A 321 -11.32 -9.62 17.99
C PHE A 321 -11.18 -9.23 16.52
N VAL A 322 -10.06 -9.63 15.90
CA VAL A 322 -9.74 -9.40 14.50
C VAL A 322 -9.27 -10.73 13.87
N PRO A 323 -10.10 -11.38 13.03
CA PRO A 323 -9.62 -12.48 12.19
C PRO A 323 -8.73 -11.93 11.07
N PHE A 324 -7.65 -12.64 10.74
CA PHE A 324 -6.78 -12.23 9.65
C PHE A 324 -7.40 -12.55 8.31
N ALA A 325 -7.23 -11.62 7.38
CA ALA A 325 -7.56 -11.82 5.98
C ALA A 325 -6.34 -12.30 5.19
N ASP A 326 -6.57 -12.79 3.98
CA ASP A 326 -5.50 -13.06 3.02
C ASP A 326 -4.97 -11.74 2.46
N ILE A 327 -3.83 -11.29 2.99
CA ILE A 327 -3.27 -9.96 2.77
C ILE A 327 -1.75 -10.03 2.67
N ARG A 328 -1.16 -9.02 2.03
CA ARG A 328 0.29 -8.81 1.92
C ARG A 328 0.64 -7.49 2.59
N LEU A 329 1.52 -7.49 3.59
CA LEU A 329 1.83 -6.27 4.33
C LEU A 329 2.47 -5.22 3.40
N LEU A 330 2.21 -3.92 3.63
CA LEU A 330 2.77 -2.88 2.76
C LEU A 330 4.30 -2.86 2.76
N ASN A 331 4.95 -3.36 3.81
CA ASN A 331 6.41 -3.46 3.90
C ASN A 331 7.02 -4.43 2.86
N GLU A 332 6.22 -5.33 2.29
CA GLU A 332 6.62 -6.22 1.20
C GLU A 332 6.65 -5.49 -0.16
N VAL A 333 5.89 -4.41 -0.30
CA VAL A 333 5.63 -3.74 -1.60
C VAL A 333 6.05 -2.28 -1.63
N ALA A 334 6.41 -1.69 -0.48
CA ALA A 334 6.79 -0.30 -0.35
C ALA A 334 7.95 -0.13 0.62
N ARG A 335 8.86 0.81 0.31
CA ARG A 335 10.01 1.14 1.16
C ARG A 335 10.25 2.64 1.21
N GLY A 336 10.74 3.11 2.35
CA GLY A 336 11.14 4.49 2.60
C GLY A 336 12.65 4.66 2.69
N LYS A 337 13.06 5.92 2.82
CA LYS A 337 14.41 6.30 3.24
C LYS A 337 14.58 5.90 4.71
N THR A 338 15.58 5.10 5.00
CA THR A 338 15.91 4.74 6.38
C THR A 338 16.45 5.95 7.14
N MET A 339 15.87 6.26 8.29
CA MET A 339 16.32 7.33 9.18
C MET A 339 16.65 6.78 10.57
N GLN A 340 17.76 7.23 11.13
CA GLN A 340 18.08 6.99 12.54
C GLN A 340 17.13 7.78 13.42
N ALA A 341 16.56 7.14 14.44
CA ALA A 341 15.70 7.81 15.39
C ALA A 341 16.53 8.78 16.26
N ARG A 342 16.29 10.09 16.09
CA ARG A 342 17.02 11.14 16.85
C ARG A 342 16.57 11.19 18.32
N LEU A 343 17.49 11.66 19.17
CA LEU A 343 17.44 11.77 20.64
C LEU A 343 17.18 10.45 21.40
N GLY A 344 18.24 9.96 22.07
CA GLY A 344 18.13 9.10 23.26
C GLY A 344 17.62 7.67 23.06
N SER A 345 17.42 7.16 21.85
CA SER A 345 17.09 5.74 21.69
C SER A 345 17.64 5.13 20.41
N ARG A 346 18.08 3.88 20.51
CA ARG A 346 18.62 3.09 19.40
C ARG A 346 17.46 2.62 18.50
N GLY A 347 17.57 2.81 17.19
CA GLY A 347 16.60 2.28 16.21
C GLY A 347 16.49 3.08 14.92
N GLU A 348 16.20 2.39 13.83
CA GLU A 348 15.93 2.95 12.50
C GLU A 348 14.42 2.93 12.19
N TYR A 349 13.98 3.69 11.19
CA TYR A 349 12.62 3.62 10.64
C TYR A 349 12.58 4.12 9.19
N SER A 350 11.54 3.73 8.44
CA SER A 350 11.31 4.20 7.07
C SER A 350 10.57 5.54 7.05
N HIS A 351 11.10 6.49 6.28
CA HIS A 351 10.53 7.81 6.06
C HIS A 351 10.30 8.04 4.56
N TYR A 352 9.23 8.77 4.18
CA TYR A 352 8.92 9.06 2.77
C TYR A 352 8.83 7.79 1.89
N SER A 353 8.08 6.77 2.30
CA SER A 353 7.86 5.52 1.54
C SER A 353 7.15 5.69 0.18
N THR A 354 7.65 5.03 -0.86
CA THR A 354 6.94 4.87 -2.15
C THR A 354 6.74 3.38 -2.44
N ILE A 355 5.80 3.06 -3.33
CA ILE A 355 5.61 1.68 -3.80
C ILE A 355 6.84 1.31 -4.63
N ASN A 356 7.40 0.12 -4.37
CA ASN A 356 8.52 -0.41 -5.12
C ASN A 356 8.13 -0.59 -6.59
N SER A 357 8.99 -0.14 -7.49
CA SER A 357 8.87 -0.42 -8.91
C SER A 357 8.92 -1.93 -9.16
N VAL A 358 8.31 -2.36 -10.27
CA VAL A 358 8.34 -3.78 -10.67
C VAL A 358 9.61 -4.15 -11.44
N GLY A 359 10.35 -3.16 -11.95
CA GLY A 359 11.56 -3.34 -12.76
C GLY A 359 12.63 -2.28 -12.45
N ALA A 360 13.17 -1.65 -13.49
CA ALA A 360 14.36 -0.82 -13.47
C ALA A 360 14.33 0.42 -12.53
N GLY A 361 13.17 0.80 -12.02
CA GLY A 361 12.98 1.97 -11.17
C GLY A 361 12.74 3.27 -11.93
N LEU A 362 12.52 3.23 -13.25
CA LEU A 362 12.21 4.42 -14.08
C LEU A 362 10.71 4.69 -14.17
N GLN A 363 9.90 3.66 -13.94
CA GLN A 363 8.45 3.74 -13.89
C GLN A 363 7.96 3.41 -12.48
N ALA A 364 7.08 4.27 -11.97
CA ALA A 364 6.35 3.93 -10.77
C ALA A 364 5.44 2.73 -11.05
N ASN A 365 5.24 1.91 -10.03
CA ASN A 365 4.39 0.74 -10.12
C ASN A 365 2.95 1.09 -10.50
N ARG A 366 2.47 0.49 -11.60
CA ARG A 366 1.11 0.66 -12.12
C ARG A 366 0.16 -0.50 -11.80
N PHE A 367 0.65 -1.55 -11.12
CA PHE A 367 -0.12 -2.76 -10.78
C PHE A 367 -0.73 -2.74 -9.37
N VAL A 368 -0.32 -1.81 -8.51
CA VAL A 368 -1.00 -1.48 -7.26
C VAL A 368 -1.95 -0.32 -7.51
N GLU A 369 -3.11 -0.25 -6.87
CA GLU A 369 -4.05 0.86 -7.04
C GLU A 369 -3.62 2.15 -6.34
N ASP A 370 -4.26 3.27 -6.72
CA ASP A 370 -4.02 4.56 -6.09
C ASP A 370 -4.67 4.62 -4.70
N PHE A 371 -3.92 5.04 -3.68
CA PHE A 371 -4.40 5.03 -2.30
C PHE A 371 -5.15 6.30 -1.87
N GLY A 372 -5.31 7.29 -2.76
CA GLY A 372 -5.83 8.61 -2.38
C GLY A 372 -7.27 8.60 -1.91
N ASN A 373 -8.06 7.59 -2.30
CA ASN A 373 -9.41 7.36 -1.79
C ASN A 373 -9.44 7.15 -0.26
N SER A 374 -8.33 6.77 0.35
CA SER A 374 -8.22 6.59 1.81
C SER A 374 -7.82 7.86 2.57
N LEU A 375 -7.46 8.95 1.89
CA LEU A 375 -6.99 10.20 2.53
C LEU A 375 -7.98 10.72 3.59
N GLY A 376 -9.28 10.71 3.28
CA GLY A 376 -10.33 11.17 4.19
C GLY A 376 -10.32 10.42 5.52
N LEU A 377 -10.16 9.09 5.50
CA LEU A 377 -10.03 8.28 6.72
C LEU A 377 -8.82 8.71 7.55
N PHE A 378 -7.64 8.78 6.92
CA PHE A 378 -6.39 9.10 7.61
C PHE A 378 -6.42 10.51 8.22
N TYR A 379 -6.94 11.49 7.46
CA TYR A 379 -7.10 12.86 7.93
C TYR A 379 -8.05 12.91 9.12
N LEU A 380 -9.20 12.24 9.02
CA LEU A 380 -10.21 12.24 10.08
C LEU A 380 -9.68 11.57 11.36
N CYS A 381 -8.93 10.48 11.21
CA CYS A 381 -8.30 9.77 12.31
C CYS A 381 -7.21 10.60 12.98
N SER A 382 -6.51 11.45 12.21
CA SER A 382 -5.37 12.25 12.67
C SER A 382 -4.28 11.40 13.36
N ASP A 383 -4.09 10.17 12.88
CA ASP A 383 -3.15 9.20 13.44
C ASP A 383 -1.79 9.27 12.72
N THR A 384 -0.76 9.63 13.46
CA THR A 384 0.61 9.79 12.94
C THR A 384 1.36 8.48 12.76
N ASP A 385 0.79 7.34 13.18
CA ASP A 385 1.35 5.99 12.99
C ASP A 385 0.46 5.09 12.11
N ALA A 386 -0.55 5.66 11.45
CA ALA A 386 -1.45 4.97 10.53
C ALA A 386 -0.81 4.05 9.47
N ILE A 387 0.34 4.37 8.85
CA ILE A 387 1.05 3.45 7.94
C ILE A 387 2.05 2.57 8.72
N GLY A 388 2.59 3.08 9.82
CA GLY A 388 3.55 2.41 10.71
C GLY A 388 4.99 2.62 10.28
N GLY A 389 5.94 2.53 11.23
CA GLY A 389 7.37 2.85 11.02
C GLY A 389 8.12 2.03 9.96
N TYR A 390 7.52 0.94 9.47
CA TYR A 390 8.04 0.11 8.38
C TYR A 390 6.95 -0.25 7.37
N ASN A 391 5.88 0.55 7.23
CA ASN A 391 4.72 0.20 6.39
C ASN A 391 4.02 -1.10 6.83
N GLN A 392 3.87 -1.31 8.14
CA GLN A 392 3.38 -2.58 8.71
C GLN A 392 1.94 -2.52 9.22
N ASN A 393 1.34 -1.34 9.35
CA ASN A 393 -0.02 -1.19 9.91
C ASN A 393 -1.11 -1.25 8.83
N LYS A 394 -0.72 -1.39 7.56
CA LYS A 394 -1.59 -1.52 6.39
C LYS A 394 -1.05 -2.58 5.45
N ALA A 395 -1.91 -3.10 4.59
CA ALA A 395 -1.59 -4.18 3.66
C ALA A 395 -2.23 -3.94 2.29
N LEU A 396 -1.91 -4.82 1.35
CA LEU A 396 -2.68 -5.04 0.15
C LEU A 396 -3.58 -6.26 0.31
N ARG A 397 -4.83 -6.16 -0.15
CA ARG A 397 -5.66 -7.31 -0.51
C ARG A 397 -5.82 -7.28 -2.04
N GLY A 398 -5.26 -8.28 -2.71
CA GLY A 398 -5.00 -8.19 -4.14
C GLY A 398 -4.10 -6.99 -4.45
N ASN A 399 -4.67 -5.96 -5.10
CA ASN A 399 -3.95 -4.75 -5.50
C ASN A 399 -4.44 -3.47 -4.77
N HIS A 400 -5.40 -3.59 -3.85
CA HIS A 400 -6.03 -2.46 -3.16
C HIS A 400 -5.47 -2.28 -1.75
N LEU A 401 -5.45 -1.04 -1.26
CA LEU A 401 -5.10 -0.76 0.13
C LEU A 401 -6.12 -1.39 1.09
N PHE A 402 -5.63 -2.15 2.05
CA PHE A 402 -6.43 -2.85 3.05
C PHE A 402 -6.18 -2.26 4.45
N ILE A 403 -7.27 -1.87 5.12
CA ILE A 403 -7.29 -1.23 6.44
C ILE A 403 -7.56 -2.31 7.51
N PHE A 404 -6.54 -2.67 8.29
CA PHE A 404 -6.70 -3.63 9.40
C PHE A 404 -6.25 -3.11 10.77
N ASP A 405 -5.58 -1.96 10.80
CA ASP A 405 -5.16 -1.28 12.02
C ASP A 405 -5.31 0.22 11.81
N GLN A 406 -6.17 0.91 12.54
CA GLN A 406 -6.37 2.36 12.42
C GLN A 406 -7.00 2.88 13.71
N VAL A 407 -6.56 4.05 14.20
CA VAL A 407 -7.08 4.63 15.45
C VAL A 407 -7.56 6.07 15.21
N ILE A 408 -8.68 6.46 15.83
CA ILE A 408 -9.11 7.87 15.86
C ILE A 408 -8.49 8.57 17.07
N MET A 409 -7.69 9.61 16.82
CA MET A 409 -7.05 10.41 17.86
C MET A 409 -8.02 11.45 18.42
N ALA A 410 -8.00 11.64 19.74
CA ALA A 410 -8.77 12.71 20.41
C ALA A 410 -8.16 14.11 20.20
N ASP A 411 -6.87 14.18 19.89
CA ASP A 411 -6.16 15.43 19.61
C ASP A 411 -5.84 15.57 18.12
N ASP A 412 -5.83 16.80 17.62
CA ASP A 412 -5.42 17.11 16.25
C ASP A 412 -3.89 17.11 16.17
N LYS A 413 -3.35 16.02 15.63
CA LYS A 413 -1.92 15.87 15.32
C LYS A 413 -1.62 16.26 13.88
N LEU A 414 -2.57 16.04 12.98
CA LEU A 414 -2.43 16.27 11.53
C LEU A 414 -3.44 17.31 11.04
N GLY A 415 -2.99 18.20 10.15
CA GLY A 415 -3.81 19.14 9.39
C GLY A 415 -3.60 18.95 7.88
N LEU A 416 -4.42 19.59 7.05
CA LEU A 416 -4.25 19.56 5.60
C LEU A 416 -3.50 20.81 5.10
N ASP A 417 -2.92 20.73 3.90
CA ASP A 417 -2.48 21.87 3.12
C ASP A 417 -3.16 21.86 1.73
N SER A 418 -2.88 22.86 0.89
CA SER A 418 -3.50 23.01 -0.44
C SER A 418 -3.14 21.89 -1.44
N ARG A 419 -2.18 21.02 -1.11
CA ARG A 419 -1.85 19.81 -1.90
C ARG A 419 -2.71 18.60 -1.50
N MET A 420 -3.61 18.80 -0.53
CA MET A 420 -4.36 17.75 0.14
C MET A 420 -3.44 16.74 0.82
N SER A 421 -2.34 17.23 1.39
CA SER A 421 -1.36 16.44 2.10
C SER A 421 -1.49 16.64 3.61
N MET A 422 -1.37 15.57 4.40
CA MET A 422 -1.50 15.60 5.86
C MET A 422 -0.20 16.05 6.52
N GLN A 423 -0.19 17.16 7.24
CA GLN A 423 1.00 17.70 7.92
C GLN A 423 0.85 17.69 9.44
N PRO A 424 1.94 17.44 10.19
CA PRO A 424 1.97 17.68 11.62
C PRO A 424 1.67 19.16 11.94
N ILE A 425 0.77 19.43 12.90
CA ILE A 425 0.36 20.81 13.26
C ILE A 425 0.71 21.26 14.69
N SER A 426 1.18 20.36 15.56
CA SER A 426 1.57 20.74 16.94
C SER A 426 3.07 21.09 17.04
N PHE A 427 3.42 22.01 17.93
CA PHE A 427 4.80 22.52 18.08
C PHE A 427 5.74 21.49 18.74
N ILE A 428 5.24 20.75 19.74
CA ILE A 428 5.98 19.70 20.46
C ILE A 428 6.08 18.41 19.61
N THR A 429 5.13 18.20 18.70
CA THR A 429 5.11 17.04 17.78
C THR A 429 6.17 17.13 16.67
N LYS A 430 6.79 18.28 16.38
CA LYS A 430 7.98 18.30 15.48
C LYS A 430 9.17 17.46 16.00
N HIS A 431 9.17 17.07 17.28
CA HIS A 431 10.31 16.46 17.95
C HIS A 431 10.07 15.02 18.45
N THR A 432 8.93 14.39 18.17
CA THR A 432 8.72 12.97 18.52
C THR A 432 9.02 12.06 17.34
N ARG A 433 9.46 10.83 17.65
CA ARG A 433 9.75 9.77 16.68
C ARG A 433 8.56 9.45 15.76
N HIS A 434 7.33 9.68 16.21
CA HIS A 434 6.08 9.34 15.51
C HIS A 434 5.59 10.46 14.58
N ASP A 435 6.00 11.69 14.83
CA ASP A 435 5.38 12.88 14.23
C ASP A 435 6.29 13.59 13.21
N GLN A 436 7.50 13.07 12.96
CA GLN A 436 8.44 13.62 11.97
C GLN A 436 8.15 13.22 10.51
N GLY A 437 7.17 12.36 10.23
CA GLY A 437 6.72 12.09 8.85
C GLY A 437 6.75 10.62 8.40
N ARG A 438 6.50 9.67 9.32
CA ARG A 438 6.43 8.23 9.02
C ARG A 438 5.44 7.84 7.91
N ASN A 439 4.34 8.59 7.76
CA ASN A 439 3.19 8.15 6.95
C ASN A 439 2.88 8.99 5.71
N ARG A 440 3.75 9.93 5.31
CA ARG A 440 3.29 10.94 4.35
C ARG A 440 3.15 10.41 2.92
N THR A 441 4.17 9.82 2.32
CA THR A 441 4.17 9.69 0.85
C THR A 441 3.26 8.64 0.26
N LEU A 442 3.01 7.48 0.86
CA LEU A 442 2.19 6.45 0.19
C LEU A 442 0.75 6.91 -0.11
N ILE A 443 0.18 7.75 0.76
CA ILE A 443 -1.14 8.37 0.55
C ILE A 443 -1.03 9.73 -0.12
N GLU A 444 0.03 10.51 0.17
CA GLU A 444 0.16 11.85 -0.39
C GLU A 444 0.58 11.85 -1.87
N ASP A 445 1.30 10.82 -2.32
CA ASP A 445 1.74 10.55 -3.71
C ASP A 445 0.59 10.00 -4.57
N SER A 446 -0.63 10.05 -4.04
CA SER A 446 -1.84 9.81 -4.80
C SER A 446 -2.23 10.97 -5.69
N SER A 447 -3.07 10.67 -6.68
CA SER A 447 -3.58 11.68 -7.62
C SER A 447 -4.41 12.73 -6.88
N MET A 448 -4.41 13.96 -7.39
CA MET A 448 -5.27 15.04 -6.90
C MET A 448 -6.74 14.63 -7.01
N ASP A 449 -7.11 13.91 -8.08
CA ASP A 449 -8.48 13.43 -8.30
C ASP A 449 -8.96 12.53 -7.16
N SER A 450 -8.21 11.48 -6.82
CA SER A 450 -8.61 10.53 -5.77
C SER A 450 -8.59 11.18 -4.38
N LYS A 451 -7.59 12.02 -4.08
CA LYS A 451 -7.52 12.78 -2.83
C LYS A 451 -8.67 13.76 -2.68
N PHE A 452 -9.00 14.51 -3.73
CA PHE A 452 -10.10 15.47 -3.75
C PHE A 452 -11.44 14.74 -3.55
N ALA A 453 -11.67 13.65 -4.29
CA ALA A 453 -12.86 12.83 -4.17
C ALA A 453 -13.02 12.28 -2.74
N SER A 454 -11.94 11.76 -2.13
CA SER A 454 -11.95 11.26 -0.76
C SER A 454 -12.37 12.33 0.27
N LEU A 455 -11.84 13.55 0.15
CA LEU A 455 -12.21 14.66 1.04
C LEU A 455 -13.65 15.12 0.81
N MET A 456 -14.13 15.14 -0.44
CA MET A 456 -15.53 15.49 -0.73
C MET A 456 -16.50 14.42 -0.23
N GLN A 457 -16.16 13.14 -0.39
CA GLN A 457 -16.94 12.04 0.19
C GLN A 457 -17.01 12.18 1.70
N LEU A 458 -15.87 12.46 2.37
CA LEU A 458 -15.85 12.68 3.82
C LEU A 458 -16.79 13.82 4.25
N LYS A 459 -16.85 14.93 3.49
CA LYS A 459 -17.81 16.02 3.74
C LYS A 459 -19.25 15.57 3.52
N ALA A 460 -19.54 14.84 2.45
CA ALA A 460 -20.87 14.36 2.13
C ALA A 460 -21.39 13.37 3.20
N GLU A 461 -20.50 12.59 3.80
CA GLU A 461 -20.83 11.58 4.80
C GLU A 461 -20.85 12.12 6.25
N GLN A 462 -20.68 13.42 6.45
CA GLN A 462 -20.57 14.03 7.77
C GLN A 462 -21.73 13.63 8.71
N GLU A 463 -22.98 13.77 8.26
CA GLU A 463 -24.14 13.45 9.10
C GLU A 463 -24.18 11.97 9.49
N LYS A 464 -23.87 11.08 8.54
CA LYS A 464 -23.83 9.63 8.76
C LYS A 464 -22.76 9.25 9.77
N LEU A 465 -21.57 9.83 9.63
CA LEU A 465 -20.48 9.65 10.57
C LEU A 465 -20.89 10.13 11.96
N LEU A 466 -21.40 11.36 12.11
CA LEU A 466 -21.79 11.88 13.42
C LEU A 466 -22.90 11.02 14.07
N ALA A 467 -23.86 10.51 13.30
CA ALA A 467 -24.88 9.58 13.79
C ALA A 467 -24.27 8.27 14.31
N TYR A 468 -23.23 7.75 13.66
CA TYR A 468 -22.48 6.58 14.15
C TYR A 468 -21.86 6.84 15.54
N PHE A 469 -21.18 7.98 15.74
CA PHE A 469 -20.60 8.31 17.05
C PHE A 469 -21.67 8.46 18.14
N THR A 470 -22.80 9.11 17.84
CA THR A 470 -23.95 9.20 18.77
C THR A 470 -24.44 7.80 19.16
N ARG A 471 -24.63 6.91 18.18
CA ARG A 471 -25.06 5.53 18.45
C ARG A 471 -24.12 4.79 19.40
N VAL A 472 -22.81 4.97 19.25
CA VAL A 472 -21.80 4.38 20.16
C VAL A 472 -21.98 4.92 21.58
N ALA A 473 -22.08 6.25 21.73
CA ALA A 473 -22.31 6.89 23.02
C ALA A 473 -23.61 6.43 23.68
N ASP A 474 -24.71 6.33 22.92
CA ASP A 474 -26.01 5.86 23.40
C ASP A 474 -25.98 4.38 23.82
N GLY A 475 -25.21 3.55 23.11
CA GLY A 475 -24.92 2.16 23.51
C GLY A 475 -24.32 2.10 24.91
N HIS A 476 -23.28 2.89 25.18
CA HIS A 476 -22.68 2.98 26.51
C HIS A 476 -23.63 3.58 27.54
N GLN A 477 -24.40 4.60 27.19
CA GLN A 477 -25.34 5.22 28.10
C GLN A 477 -26.44 4.25 28.56
N ARG A 478 -26.94 3.38 27.66
CA ARG A 478 -27.86 2.30 28.04
C ARG A 478 -27.23 1.32 29.03
N LYS A 479 -25.96 0.93 28.81
CA LYS A 479 -25.24 0.05 29.74
C LYS A 479 -24.96 0.71 31.09
N VAL A 480 -24.69 2.01 31.13
CA VAL A 480 -24.58 2.80 32.36
C VAL A 480 -25.86 2.69 33.19
N ILE A 481 -27.03 2.88 32.56
CA ILE A 481 -28.33 2.78 33.22
C ILE A 481 -28.54 1.36 33.77
N GLU A 482 -28.28 0.34 32.96
CA GLU A 482 -28.41 -1.07 33.36
C GLU A 482 -27.54 -1.41 34.60
N ILE A 483 -26.28 -1.00 34.62
CA ILE A 483 -25.38 -1.26 35.76
C ILE A 483 -25.83 -0.47 37.00
N GLN A 484 -26.31 0.76 36.83
CA GLN A 484 -26.86 1.54 37.95
C GLN A 484 -28.08 0.87 38.56
N ASP A 485 -29.00 0.36 37.74
CA ASP A 485 -30.18 -0.38 38.20
C ASP A 485 -29.77 -1.67 38.96
N GLN A 486 -28.73 -2.37 38.48
CA GLN A 486 -28.18 -3.53 39.18
C GLN A 486 -27.61 -3.14 40.55
N LEU A 487 -26.80 -2.08 40.64
CA LEU A 487 -26.16 -1.62 41.89
C LEU A 487 -27.17 -1.16 42.97
N MET A 488 -28.39 -0.82 42.58
CA MET A 488 -29.48 -0.45 43.51
C MET A 488 -30.05 -1.67 44.27
N ARG A 489 -29.73 -2.90 43.86
CA ARG A 489 -30.12 -4.12 44.57
C ARG A 489 -29.38 -4.24 45.91
N ARG A 490 -30.11 -4.49 46.99
CA ARG A 490 -29.58 -4.51 48.38
C ARG A 490 -28.82 -5.79 48.73
N ASP A 491 -29.04 -6.85 47.96
CA ASP A 491 -28.58 -8.23 48.16
C ASP A 491 -27.34 -8.60 47.33
N LEU A 492 -26.69 -7.62 46.70
CA LEU A 492 -25.44 -7.83 45.96
C LEU A 492 -24.28 -8.19 46.89
N ASP A 493 -23.60 -9.28 46.56
CA ASP A 493 -22.31 -9.65 47.15
C ASP A 493 -21.27 -8.53 46.97
N ARG A 494 -20.33 -8.42 47.91
CA ARG A 494 -19.32 -7.35 47.94
C ARG A 494 -18.43 -7.37 46.70
N ASP A 495 -18.02 -8.53 46.24
CA ASP A 495 -17.12 -8.65 45.10
C ASP A 495 -17.85 -8.37 43.79
N VAL A 496 -19.11 -8.82 43.68
CA VAL A 496 -19.98 -8.49 42.54
C VAL A 496 -20.23 -6.98 42.47
N ARG A 497 -20.55 -6.34 43.60
CA ARG A 497 -20.74 -4.89 43.69
C ARG A 497 -19.48 -4.14 43.25
N LYS A 498 -18.30 -4.54 43.73
CA LYS A 498 -17.01 -3.93 43.35
C LYS A 498 -16.73 -4.09 41.85
N GLY A 499 -17.05 -5.25 41.26
CA GLY A 499 -16.95 -5.50 39.82
C GLY A 499 -17.85 -4.58 39.00
N LEU A 500 -19.12 -4.44 39.40
CA LEU A 500 -20.08 -3.53 38.75
C LEU A 500 -19.67 -2.06 38.87
N GLU A 501 -19.13 -1.62 40.01
CA GLU A 501 -18.62 -0.26 40.19
C GLU A 501 -17.41 0.04 39.28
N ALA A 502 -16.49 -0.93 39.13
CA ALA A 502 -15.36 -0.81 38.22
C ALA A 502 -15.83 -0.74 36.76
N GLN A 503 -16.75 -1.63 36.36
CA GLN A 503 -17.34 -1.64 35.03
C GLN A 503 -18.09 -0.33 34.73
N LEU A 504 -18.86 0.21 35.69
CA LEU A 504 -19.56 1.48 35.53
C LEU A 504 -18.59 2.64 35.23
N LYS A 505 -17.43 2.67 35.90
CA LYS A 505 -16.40 3.68 35.67
C LYS A 505 -15.83 3.56 34.25
N GLU A 506 -15.54 2.35 33.78
CA GLU A 506 -15.04 2.09 32.43
C GLU A 506 -16.07 2.48 31.36
N VAL A 507 -17.33 2.06 31.49
CA VAL A 507 -18.37 2.37 30.51
C VAL A 507 -18.64 3.89 30.41
N ARG A 508 -18.62 4.61 31.53
CA ARG A 508 -18.74 6.08 31.51
C ARG A 508 -17.57 6.73 30.77
N LEU A 509 -16.35 6.23 30.99
CA LEU A 509 -15.15 6.72 30.30
C LEU A 509 -15.25 6.51 28.78
N LEU A 510 -15.77 5.36 28.35
CA LEU A 510 -15.98 5.01 26.94
C LEU A 510 -17.06 5.88 26.28
N ARG A 511 -18.18 6.13 26.98
CA ARG A 511 -19.23 7.06 26.55
C ARG A 511 -18.66 8.46 26.30
N ASP A 512 -17.96 9.01 27.28
CA ASP A 512 -17.43 10.38 27.20
C ASP A 512 -16.37 10.51 26.09
N ASP A 513 -15.61 9.44 25.85
CA ASP A 513 -14.66 9.38 24.75
C ASP A 513 -15.38 9.43 23.39
N ALA A 514 -16.46 8.66 23.19
CA ALA A 514 -17.23 8.67 21.95
C ALA A 514 -17.81 10.07 21.63
N VAL A 515 -18.33 10.78 22.63
CA VAL A 515 -18.82 12.17 22.50
C VAL A 515 -17.69 13.15 22.16
N THR A 516 -16.52 12.97 22.80
CA THR A 516 -15.33 13.78 22.51
C THR A 516 -14.88 13.58 21.06
N LEU A 517 -14.79 12.32 20.60
CA LEU A 517 -14.40 12.00 19.23
C LEU A 517 -15.39 12.54 18.21
N GLN A 518 -16.70 12.47 18.50
CA GLN A 518 -17.73 13.06 17.64
C GLN A 518 -17.48 14.54 17.37
N THR A 519 -17.19 15.29 18.44
CA THR A 519 -16.91 16.73 18.36
C THR A 519 -15.67 17.00 17.51
N LYS A 520 -14.61 16.22 17.72
CA LYS A 520 -13.35 16.34 16.96
C LYS A 520 -13.50 16.00 15.50
N VAL A 521 -14.25 14.94 15.18
CA VAL A 521 -14.61 14.55 13.81
C VAL A 521 -15.36 15.68 13.10
N ALA A 522 -16.37 16.27 13.74
CA ALA A 522 -17.11 17.41 13.18
C ALA A 522 -16.20 18.62 12.92
N GLU A 523 -15.30 18.93 13.86
CA GLU A 523 -14.32 20.01 13.72
C GLU A 523 -13.36 19.78 12.54
N ARG A 524 -12.81 18.56 12.40
CA ARG A 524 -11.89 18.20 11.30
C ARG A 524 -12.57 18.31 9.94
N ILE A 525 -13.79 17.80 9.79
CA ILE A 525 -14.53 17.89 8.53
C ILE A 525 -14.76 19.36 8.13
N ARG A 526 -15.09 20.23 9.09
CA ARG A 526 -15.27 21.67 8.83
C ARG A 526 -13.98 22.35 8.32
N LYS A 527 -12.82 21.96 8.85
CA LYS A 527 -11.50 22.51 8.49
C LYS A 527 -11.04 22.12 7.07
N ILE A 528 -11.73 21.21 6.38
CA ILE A 528 -11.40 20.87 4.98
C ILE A 528 -11.56 22.10 4.09
N ASP A 529 -12.54 22.97 4.35
CA ASP A 529 -12.74 24.17 3.53
C ASP A 529 -11.64 25.22 3.71
N ASP A 530 -10.86 25.17 4.80
CA ASP A 530 -9.78 26.11 5.08
C ASP A 530 -8.58 25.98 4.14
N ILE A 531 -8.43 24.83 3.46
CA ILE A 531 -7.35 24.61 2.50
C ILE A 531 -7.68 25.10 1.08
N PHE A 532 -8.94 25.44 0.80
CA PHE A 532 -9.37 25.87 -0.52
C PHE A 532 -9.23 27.40 -0.70
N PRO A 533 -8.85 27.86 -1.91
CA PRO A 533 -8.87 29.28 -2.24
C PRO A 533 -10.28 29.86 -2.15
N ARG A 534 -10.34 31.17 -1.90
CA ARG A 534 -11.60 31.93 -2.04
C ARG A 534 -12.06 31.85 -3.49
N ARG A 535 -13.37 31.73 -3.70
CA ARG A 535 -13.93 31.58 -5.05
C ARG A 535 -15.28 32.25 -5.19
N ASP A 536 -15.56 32.72 -6.40
CA ASP A 536 -16.90 33.17 -6.78
C ASP A 536 -17.90 32.00 -6.76
N ALA A 537 -19.18 32.30 -6.52
CA ALA A 537 -20.24 31.29 -6.45
C ALA A 537 -20.40 30.45 -7.72
N GLY A 538 -19.99 30.97 -8.89
CA GLY A 538 -20.02 30.25 -10.17
C GLY A 538 -18.90 29.22 -10.36
N VAL A 539 -17.90 29.18 -9.47
CA VAL A 539 -16.78 28.23 -9.57
C VAL A 539 -17.17 26.92 -8.90
N GLY A 540 -17.62 25.96 -9.72
CA GLY A 540 -17.97 24.62 -9.28
C GLY A 540 -16.80 23.81 -8.70
N THR A 541 -17.14 22.66 -8.13
CA THR A 541 -16.20 21.73 -7.49
C THR A 541 -15.10 21.23 -8.43
N GLU A 542 -15.43 20.86 -9.67
CA GLU A 542 -14.44 20.41 -10.66
C GLU A 542 -13.44 21.51 -11.04
N LEU A 543 -13.93 22.75 -11.23
CA LEU A 543 -13.04 23.88 -11.54
C LEU A 543 -12.12 24.19 -10.36
N LEU A 544 -12.62 24.13 -9.12
CA LEU A 544 -11.78 24.26 -7.93
C LEU A 544 -10.66 23.21 -7.92
N LYS A 545 -10.99 21.93 -8.12
CA LYS A 545 -10.00 20.85 -8.19
C LYS A 545 -8.94 21.12 -9.26
N ASN A 546 -9.35 21.51 -10.46
CA ASN A 546 -8.43 21.78 -11.56
C ASN A 546 -7.54 23.02 -11.30
N THR A 547 -8.03 24.03 -10.56
CA THR A 547 -7.15 25.11 -10.10
C THR A 547 -6.10 24.64 -9.10
N LEU A 548 -6.39 23.64 -8.26
CA LEU A 548 -5.37 23.05 -7.37
C LEU A 548 -4.35 22.21 -8.15
N VAL A 549 -4.75 21.56 -9.25
CA VAL A 549 -3.80 20.95 -10.20
C VAL A 549 -2.90 22.03 -10.81
N LEU A 550 -3.46 23.15 -11.25
CA LEU A 550 -2.69 24.29 -11.76
C LEU A 550 -1.73 24.87 -10.71
N GLU A 551 -2.17 25.00 -9.45
CA GLU A 551 -1.30 25.39 -8.33
C GLU A 551 -0.09 24.45 -8.23
N LYS A 552 -0.34 23.15 -8.28
CA LYS A 552 0.70 22.12 -8.24
C LYS A 552 1.68 22.26 -9.40
N LEU A 553 1.22 22.47 -10.62
CA LEU A 553 2.08 22.65 -11.80
C LEU A 553 2.96 23.90 -11.68
N VAL A 554 2.43 25.01 -11.19
CA VAL A 554 3.21 26.25 -10.95
C VAL A 554 4.30 26.04 -9.90
N ASN A 555 4.11 25.14 -8.95
CA ASN A 555 5.11 24.75 -7.95
C ASN A 555 6.08 23.66 -8.43
N ASN A 556 6.14 23.39 -9.74
CA ASN A 556 7.14 22.55 -10.42
C ASN A 556 7.26 21.12 -9.85
N PRO A 557 6.32 20.20 -10.20
CA PRO A 557 6.35 18.84 -9.69
C PRO A 557 7.54 18.01 -10.21
N LYS A 558 8.06 17.13 -9.36
CA LYS A 558 9.11 16.13 -9.64
C LYS A 558 8.57 14.71 -9.76
N LEU A 559 9.21 13.85 -10.55
CA LEU A 559 8.84 12.44 -10.72
C LEU A 559 9.64 11.48 -9.85
N PHE A 560 10.77 11.94 -9.31
CA PHE A 560 11.68 11.12 -8.54
C PHE A 560 12.07 11.80 -7.22
N ALA A 561 12.23 11.01 -6.18
CA ALA A 561 12.88 11.43 -4.95
C ALA A 561 14.39 11.60 -5.18
N GLU A 562 15.05 12.30 -4.25
CA GLU A 562 16.51 12.49 -4.25
C GLU A 562 17.28 11.15 -4.22
N ASP A 563 16.65 10.08 -3.69
CA ASP A 563 17.19 8.72 -3.58
C ASP A 563 16.73 7.78 -4.73
N LYS A 564 16.45 8.34 -5.92
CA LYS A 564 16.03 7.67 -7.16
C LYS A 564 14.64 7.04 -7.15
N ARG A 565 13.92 7.00 -6.03
CA ARG A 565 12.61 6.34 -5.98
C ARG A 565 11.58 7.12 -6.80
N ALA A 566 10.89 6.42 -7.69
CA ALA A 566 9.82 7.00 -8.49
C ALA A 566 8.60 7.32 -7.63
N TYR A 567 8.02 8.50 -7.84
CA TYR A 567 6.70 8.86 -7.35
C TYR A 567 5.62 8.35 -8.30
N ARG A 568 4.52 7.83 -7.74
CA ARG A 568 3.36 7.33 -8.50
C ARG A 568 2.70 8.44 -9.29
N ASN A 569 2.58 9.63 -8.71
CA ASN A 569 2.07 10.82 -9.35
C ASN A 569 3.13 11.94 -9.24
N PRO A 570 3.12 12.94 -10.12
CA PRO A 570 4.04 14.07 -10.01
C PRO A 570 4.00 14.68 -8.61
N TRP A 571 5.13 14.83 -7.94
CA TRP A 571 5.21 15.22 -6.54
C TRP A 571 5.70 16.65 -6.39
N VAL A 572 5.13 17.43 -5.48
CA VAL A 572 5.67 18.73 -5.09
C VAL A 572 6.00 18.70 -3.60
N ASN A 573 7.05 19.42 -3.22
CA ASN A 573 7.23 19.85 -1.84
C ASN A 573 6.05 20.78 -1.44
N ARG A 574 6.11 21.41 -0.26
CA ARG A 574 5.02 22.31 0.14
C ARG A 574 4.83 23.42 -0.90
N ASN A 575 3.60 23.65 -1.34
CA ASN A 575 3.30 24.76 -2.25
C ASN A 575 3.58 26.08 -1.53
N GLU A 576 4.67 26.73 -1.92
CA GLU A 576 5.05 28.06 -1.44
C GLU A 576 4.17 29.11 -2.11
N ASN A 577 3.92 28.93 -3.41
CA ASN A 577 3.08 29.81 -4.20
C ASN A 577 1.66 29.22 -4.35
N ARG A 578 0.80 29.51 -3.37
CA ARG A 578 -0.60 29.02 -3.35
C ARG A 578 -1.55 29.96 -4.10
N ILE A 579 -2.62 29.41 -4.63
CA ILE A 579 -3.76 30.19 -5.13
C ILE A 579 -4.53 30.72 -3.92
N THR A 580 -4.86 32.01 -3.94
CA THR A 580 -5.60 32.67 -2.87
C THR A 580 -7.02 33.03 -3.28
N ASN A 581 -7.25 33.27 -4.57
CA ASN A 581 -8.55 33.66 -5.11
C ASN A 581 -8.78 33.13 -6.53
N ILE A 582 -10.03 32.76 -6.82
CA ILE A 582 -10.52 32.36 -8.15
C ILE A 582 -11.77 33.17 -8.47
N ALA A 583 -11.70 34.02 -9.49
CA ALA A 583 -12.84 34.83 -9.93
C ALA A 583 -13.21 34.54 -11.38
N SER A 584 -14.49 34.64 -11.70
CA SER A 584 -14.96 34.52 -13.09
C SER A 584 -14.78 35.85 -13.81
N GLN A 585 -14.22 35.85 -15.03
CA GLN A 585 -14.17 37.06 -15.83
C GLN A 585 -15.57 37.42 -16.37
N PRO A 586 -15.93 38.71 -16.45
CA PRO A 586 -17.10 39.15 -17.22
C PRO A 586 -17.04 38.61 -18.66
N GLY A 587 -18.03 37.83 -19.08
CA GLY A 587 -18.05 37.13 -20.39
C GLY A 587 -17.81 35.62 -20.31
N GLY A 588 -17.43 35.07 -19.15
CA GLY A 588 -17.56 33.65 -18.81
C GLY A 588 -16.56 32.66 -19.42
N GLN A 589 -15.68 33.07 -20.35
CA GLN A 589 -14.73 32.13 -20.98
C GLN A 589 -13.43 31.90 -20.19
N TYR A 590 -13.05 32.85 -19.33
CA TYR A 590 -11.80 32.84 -18.58
C TYR A 590 -12.06 32.91 -17.08
N LEU A 591 -11.16 32.29 -16.31
CA LEU A 591 -11.01 32.51 -14.87
C LEU A 591 -9.80 33.41 -14.60
N VAL A 592 -9.95 34.29 -13.62
CA VAL A 592 -8.85 35.03 -13.01
C VAL A 592 -8.36 34.22 -11.82
N VAL A 593 -7.11 33.78 -11.87
CA VAL A 593 -6.47 33.03 -10.79
C VAL A 593 -5.40 33.90 -10.16
N THR A 594 -5.52 34.14 -8.85
CA THR A 594 -4.58 34.96 -8.07
C THR A 594 -3.71 34.06 -7.19
N PHE A 595 -2.40 34.20 -7.32
CA PHE A 595 -1.38 33.50 -6.56
C PHE A 595 -0.85 34.35 -5.39
N LYS A 596 -0.29 33.70 -4.37
CA LYS A 596 0.32 34.35 -3.21
C LYS A 596 1.59 35.13 -3.58
N SER A 597 2.39 34.56 -4.47
CA SER A 597 3.70 35.04 -4.91
C SER A 597 3.74 35.16 -6.43
N ALA A 598 4.77 35.84 -6.93
CA ALA A 598 4.96 36.00 -8.37
C ALA A 598 5.15 34.64 -9.05
N ILE A 599 4.55 34.46 -10.22
CA ILE A 599 4.72 33.26 -11.05
C ILE A 599 5.92 33.51 -11.98
N PRO A 600 6.89 32.59 -12.11
CA PRO A 600 7.98 32.74 -13.08
C PRO A 600 7.47 32.74 -14.54
N ASP A 601 8.04 33.59 -15.40
CA ASP A 601 7.62 33.70 -16.81
C ASP A 601 7.88 32.43 -17.61
N ASP A 602 9.00 31.75 -17.34
CA ASP A 602 9.35 30.49 -17.99
C ASP A 602 8.44 29.34 -17.58
N MET A 603 7.98 29.32 -16.32
CA MET A 603 6.96 28.38 -15.84
C MET A 603 5.61 28.63 -16.55
N LEU A 604 5.16 29.89 -16.64
CA LEU A 604 3.94 30.21 -17.39
C LEU A 604 4.06 29.82 -18.87
N ALA A 605 5.23 30.07 -19.48
CA ALA A 605 5.49 29.69 -20.85
C ALA A 605 5.47 28.17 -21.04
N MET A 606 6.02 27.40 -20.10
CA MET A 606 6.00 25.94 -20.11
C MET A 606 4.58 25.40 -19.98
N ILE A 607 3.78 25.90 -19.02
CA ILE A 607 2.37 25.53 -18.89
C ILE A 607 1.63 25.86 -20.19
N ARG A 608 1.83 27.06 -20.75
CA ARG A 608 1.18 27.50 -21.98
C ARG A 608 1.45 26.57 -23.17
N ARG A 609 2.70 26.15 -23.37
CA ARG A 609 3.07 25.18 -24.43
C ARG A 609 2.37 23.83 -24.31
N ASN A 610 1.96 23.45 -23.10
CA ASN A 610 1.32 22.18 -22.80
C ASN A 610 -0.21 22.28 -22.66
N THR A 611 -0.80 23.46 -22.90
CA THR A 611 -2.25 23.62 -23.04
C THR A 611 -2.71 23.31 -24.45
N HIS A 612 -4.00 22.98 -24.63
CA HIS A 612 -4.55 22.68 -25.93
C HIS A 612 -4.57 23.89 -26.86
N SER A 613 -4.89 25.07 -26.32
CA SER A 613 -4.91 26.31 -27.09
C SER A 613 -3.53 26.83 -27.49
N GLY A 614 -2.49 26.49 -26.71
CA GLY A 614 -1.12 27.00 -26.89
C GLY A 614 -0.94 28.49 -26.54
N HIS A 615 -2.01 29.18 -26.12
CA HIS A 615 -1.98 30.62 -25.80
C HIS A 615 -2.50 30.97 -24.40
N SER A 616 -3.09 30.01 -23.67
CA SER A 616 -3.47 30.12 -22.26
C SER A 616 -2.46 29.41 -21.36
N PRO A 617 -2.14 29.86 -20.13
CA PRO A 617 -2.61 31.06 -19.45
C PRO A 617 -1.94 32.36 -19.96
N ILE A 618 -2.63 33.48 -19.77
CA ILE A 618 -2.18 34.84 -20.12
C ILE A 618 -1.88 35.61 -18.83
N ARG A 619 -0.68 36.21 -18.74
CA ARG A 619 -0.29 37.01 -17.58
C ARG A 619 -1.15 38.28 -17.51
N ARG A 620 -1.72 38.56 -16.33
CA ARG A 620 -2.41 39.82 -16.00
C ARG A 620 -1.55 40.73 -15.13
N SER A 621 -0.85 40.14 -14.16
CA SER A 621 0.13 40.81 -13.30
C SER A 621 1.19 39.79 -12.85
N ASP A 622 2.12 40.19 -11.97
CA ASP A 622 3.12 39.26 -11.43
C ASP A 622 2.49 38.05 -10.73
N LYS A 623 1.33 38.24 -10.09
CA LYS A 623 0.63 37.25 -9.28
C LYS A 623 -0.69 36.77 -9.87
N GLU A 624 -1.17 37.37 -10.96
CA GLU A 624 -2.46 37.05 -11.55
C GLU A 624 -2.33 36.62 -13.00
N MET A 625 -3.15 35.65 -13.38
CA MET A 625 -3.28 35.20 -14.76
C MET A 625 -4.74 34.92 -15.13
N TYR A 626 -5.02 35.07 -16.42
CA TYR A 626 -6.23 34.56 -17.05
C TYR A 626 -5.97 33.15 -17.57
N ILE A 627 -6.86 32.22 -17.26
CA ILE A 627 -6.85 30.87 -17.86
C ILE A 627 -8.21 30.55 -18.48
N LEU A 628 -8.18 29.97 -19.68
CA LEU A 628 -9.39 29.49 -20.34
C LEU A 628 -10.00 28.35 -19.53
N ILE A 629 -11.31 28.37 -19.34
CA ILE A 629 -12.01 27.30 -18.61
C ILE A 629 -11.75 25.93 -19.25
N GLU A 630 -11.79 25.87 -20.58
CA GLU A 630 -11.56 24.63 -21.34
C GLU A 630 -10.14 24.09 -21.16
N ASP A 631 -9.10 24.95 -21.24
CA ASP A 631 -7.72 24.53 -21.01
C ASP A 631 -7.51 24.07 -19.57
N LEU A 632 -8.09 24.77 -18.60
CA LEU A 632 -8.05 24.37 -17.20
C LEU A 632 -8.74 23.02 -16.97
N GLN A 633 -9.87 22.77 -17.63
CA GLN A 633 -10.60 21.50 -17.52
C GLN A 633 -9.83 20.30 -18.07
N ARG A 634 -8.96 20.52 -19.07
CA ARG A 634 -8.11 19.49 -19.66
C ARG A 634 -6.74 19.36 -18.98
N LEU A 635 -6.41 20.26 -18.06
CA LEU A 635 -5.13 20.27 -17.37
C LEU A 635 -5.04 19.09 -16.41
N THR A 636 -3.97 18.31 -16.52
CA THR A 636 -3.68 17.16 -15.67
C THR A 636 -2.41 17.37 -14.86
N GLU A 637 -2.22 16.58 -13.81
CA GLU A 637 -1.02 16.67 -12.97
C GLU A 637 0.27 16.35 -13.74
N SER A 638 0.18 15.60 -14.84
CA SER A 638 1.29 15.23 -15.70
C SER A 638 1.45 16.15 -16.92
N ALA A 639 0.72 17.25 -17.02
CA ALA A 639 0.75 18.12 -18.20
C ALA A 639 2.15 18.66 -18.54
N LEU A 640 3.02 18.84 -17.54
CA LEU A 640 4.41 19.29 -17.71
C LEU A 640 5.41 18.13 -17.93
N LEU A 641 4.94 16.89 -17.81
CA LEU A 641 5.74 15.68 -17.65
C LEU A 641 5.19 14.57 -18.56
N PRO A 642 5.25 14.75 -19.90
CA PRO A 642 4.63 13.84 -20.85
C PRO A 642 5.15 12.39 -20.75
N GLU A 643 6.39 12.21 -20.31
CA GLU A 643 7.00 10.91 -19.99
C GLU A 643 6.35 10.18 -18.80
N HIS A 644 5.43 10.81 -18.07
CA HIS A 644 4.62 10.15 -17.04
C HIS A 644 3.48 9.29 -17.64
N HIS A 645 3.07 9.59 -18.89
CA HIS A 645 2.04 8.82 -19.58
C HIS A 645 2.55 7.45 -20.02
N LEU A 646 1.64 6.48 -20.11
CA LEU A 646 1.95 5.11 -20.57
C LEU A 646 1.96 4.98 -22.10
N GLN A 647 2.04 6.09 -22.83
CA GLN A 647 2.00 6.13 -24.29
C GLN A 647 3.04 7.13 -24.82
N LEU A 648 3.62 6.79 -25.97
CA LEU A 648 4.53 7.67 -26.69
C LEU A 648 3.73 8.75 -27.44
N ASN A 649 4.11 10.01 -27.27
CA ASN A 649 3.60 11.11 -28.09
C ASN A 649 4.67 11.53 -29.10
N ALA A 650 4.42 11.22 -30.38
CA ALA A 650 5.35 11.51 -31.46
C ALA A 650 5.61 13.03 -31.67
N ALA A 651 4.67 13.89 -31.27
CA ALA A 651 4.79 15.35 -31.41
C ALA A 651 5.57 16.01 -30.26
N THR A 652 5.79 15.30 -29.15
CA THR A 652 6.46 15.85 -27.97
C THR A 652 7.97 15.88 -28.15
N ASN A 653 8.60 17.03 -27.86
CA ASN A 653 10.05 17.13 -27.67
C ASN A 653 10.43 16.80 -26.22
N TYR A 654 10.71 15.53 -25.93
CA TYR A 654 10.96 15.07 -24.56
C TYR A 654 12.22 15.69 -23.93
N LEU A 655 13.18 16.13 -24.75
CA LEU A 655 14.44 16.75 -24.31
C LEU A 655 14.48 18.27 -24.55
N ASP A 656 13.35 18.98 -24.58
CA ASP A 656 13.37 20.44 -24.71
C ASP A 656 14.20 21.08 -23.58
N VAL A 657 15.33 21.69 -23.94
CA VAL A 657 16.27 22.29 -22.99
C VAL A 657 15.62 23.40 -22.18
N ARG A 658 14.64 24.13 -22.74
CA ARG A 658 13.91 25.19 -22.02
C ARG A 658 13.06 24.60 -20.90
N ASP A 659 12.46 23.44 -21.15
CA ASP A 659 11.67 22.72 -20.16
C ASP A 659 12.58 22.09 -19.10
N LEU A 660 13.70 21.49 -19.51
CA LEU A 660 14.70 20.95 -18.57
C LEU A 660 15.26 22.04 -17.64
N GLN A 661 15.45 23.27 -18.13
CA GLN A 661 15.88 24.42 -17.34
C GLN A 661 14.87 24.84 -16.26
N VAL A 662 13.57 24.62 -16.51
CA VAL A 662 12.52 24.84 -15.51
C VAL A 662 12.47 23.66 -14.54
N ILE A 663 12.39 22.43 -15.06
CA ILE A 663 12.26 21.18 -14.30
C ILE A 663 13.40 21.01 -13.29
N GLN A 664 14.64 21.33 -13.66
CA GLN A 664 15.80 21.16 -12.76
C GLN A 664 15.61 21.89 -11.42
N ARG A 665 14.85 22.98 -11.39
CA ARG A 665 14.63 23.78 -10.16
C ARG A 665 13.82 23.03 -9.09
N ALA A 666 13.18 21.91 -9.43
CA ALA A 666 12.43 21.07 -8.49
C ALA A 666 13.29 20.06 -7.70
N TYR A 667 14.54 19.84 -8.11
CA TYR A 667 15.46 18.87 -7.51
C TYR A 667 16.46 19.58 -6.56
N ASP A 668 17.61 18.99 -6.18
CA ASP A 668 18.75 19.65 -5.50
C ASP A 668 19.95 19.84 -6.47
N GLU A 669 20.95 20.67 -6.15
CA GLU A 669 21.85 21.26 -7.17
C GLU A 669 22.66 20.26 -8.01
N GLY A 670 23.15 19.16 -7.42
CA GLY A 670 23.78 17.99 -8.05
C GLY A 670 24.51 18.19 -9.39
N HIS A 671 24.33 17.24 -10.32
CA HIS A 671 24.92 17.24 -11.67
C HIS A 671 24.09 17.96 -12.74
N ARG A 672 23.11 18.80 -12.38
CA ARG A 672 22.11 19.34 -13.32
C ARG A 672 22.71 19.99 -14.57
N THR A 673 23.72 20.83 -14.39
CA THR A 673 24.39 21.54 -15.50
C THR A 673 25.07 20.57 -16.46
N ARG A 674 25.74 19.53 -15.94
CA ARG A 674 26.40 18.51 -16.76
C ARG A 674 25.38 17.65 -17.51
N ILE A 675 24.27 17.31 -16.85
CA ILE A 675 23.17 16.55 -17.46
C ILE A 675 22.55 17.35 -18.62
N ILE A 676 22.27 18.64 -18.42
CA ILE A 676 21.74 19.51 -19.49
C ILE A 676 22.75 19.64 -20.65
N ALA A 677 24.05 19.80 -20.35
CA ALA A 677 25.09 19.86 -21.37
C ALA A 677 25.21 18.55 -22.18
N ALA A 678 25.04 17.39 -21.54
CA ALA A 678 25.01 16.10 -22.22
C ALA A 678 23.80 15.99 -23.17
N VAL A 679 22.62 16.48 -22.74
CA VAL A 679 21.42 16.54 -23.60
C VAL A 679 21.64 17.47 -24.80
N GLN A 680 22.23 18.64 -24.59
CA GLN A 680 22.56 19.57 -25.69
C GLN A 680 23.53 18.95 -26.69
N SER A 681 24.60 18.31 -26.19
CA SER A 681 25.58 17.63 -27.03
C SER A 681 24.94 16.51 -27.88
N TYR A 682 24.03 15.73 -27.28
CA TYR A 682 23.24 14.73 -28.00
C TYR A 682 22.36 15.37 -29.09
N GLN A 683 21.68 16.47 -28.81
CA GLN A 683 20.81 17.15 -29.78
C GLN A 683 21.60 17.73 -30.97
N ASP A 684 22.74 18.35 -30.69
CA ASP A 684 23.62 18.91 -31.72
C ASP A 684 24.18 17.81 -32.63
N GLU A 685 24.65 16.71 -32.05
CA GLU A 685 25.18 15.58 -32.81
C GLU A 685 24.07 14.85 -33.59
N MET A 686 22.88 14.67 -33.02
CA MET A 686 21.72 14.13 -33.75
C MET A 686 21.33 15.00 -34.94
N ALA A 687 21.33 16.32 -34.78
CA ALA A 687 21.04 17.25 -35.87
C ALA A 687 22.10 17.15 -36.98
N ARG A 688 23.38 17.03 -36.60
CA ARG A 688 24.50 16.82 -37.54
C ARG A 688 24.32 15.54 -38.34
N LEU A 689 24.09 14.41 -37.67
CA LEU A 689 23.89 13.10 -38.29
C LEU A 689 22.71 13.11 -39.28
N ARG A 690 21.61 13.78 -38.94
CA ARG A 690 20.46 13.93 -39.83
C ARG A 690 20.78 14.75 -41.07
N ALA A 691 21.51 15.85 -40.92
CA ALA A 691 21.91 16.71 -42.03
C ALA A 691 22.83 15.99 -43.02
N THR A 692 23.65 15.04 -42.55
CA THR A 692 24.60 14.28 -43.37
C THR A 692 24.04 12.96 -43.93
N GLY A 693 22.78 12.62 -43.67
CA GLY A 693 22.19 11.36 -44.12
C GLY A 693 22.79 10.13 -43.42
N ALA A 694 23.06 10.24 -42.12
CA ALA A 694 23.72 9.20 -41.34
C ALA A 694 23.00 7.84 -41.38
N ASN A 695 23.81 6.77 -41.32
CA ASN A 695 23.30 5.41 -41.25
C ASN A 695 22.63 5.18 -39.88
N PRO A 696 21.49 4.44 -39.81
CA PRO A 696 20.88 4.01 -38.55
C PRO A 696 21.85 3.50 -37.47
N ARG A 697 22.96 2.87 -37.85
CA ARG A 697 24.01 2.41 -36.92
C ARG A 697 24.67 3.53 -36.11
N GLU A 698 24.94 4.68 -36.72
CA GLU A 698 25.60 5.81 -36.06
C GLU A 698 24.66 6.47 -35.06
N VAL A 699 23.39 6.63 -35.45
CA VAL A 699 22.32 7.14 -34.58
C VAL A 699 22.12 6.22 -33.37
N CYS A 700 22.05 4.90 -33.58
CA CYS A 700 21.94 3.91 -32.52
C CYS A 700 23.14 3.93 -31.55
N ARG A 701 24.37 4.14 -32.08
CA ARG A 701 25.58 4.28 -31.25
C ARG A 701 25.51 5.51 -30.36
N LEU A 702 25.15 6.68 -30.93
CA LEU A 702 25.01 7.93 -30.18
C LEU A 702 23.97 7.80 -29.04
N MET A 703 22.84 7.14 -29.29
CA MET A 703 21.85 6.85 -28.25
C MET A 703 22.45 6.04 -27.10
N SER A 704 23.21 4.99 -27.43
CA SER A 704 23.84 4.10 -26.44
C SER A 704 24.88 4.83 -25.59
N GLU A 705 25.75 5.62 -26.22
CA GLU A 705 26.79 6.42 -25.54
C GLU A 705 26.19 7.49 -24.63
N THR A 706 25.12 8.16 -25.09
CA THR A 706 24.41 9.17 -24.30
C THR A 706 23.70 8.54 -23.11
N GLU A 707 23.07 7.38 -23.29
CA GLU A 707 22.42 6.63 -22.21
C GLU A 707 23.40 6.25 -21.11
N ALA A 708 24.56 5.70 -21.50
CA ALA A 708 25.64 5.35 -20.58
C ALA A 708 26.16 6.58 -19.82
N THR A 709 26.28 7.72 -20.51
CA THR A 709 26.67 8.99 -19.89
C THR A 709 25.66 9.45 -18.85
N LEU A 710 24.36 9.42 -19.16
CA LEU A 710 23.30 9.80 -18.22
C LEU A 710 23.26 8.86 -17.00
N LYS A 711 23.46 7.56 -17.20
CA LYS A 711 23.59 6.58 -16.10
C LYS A 711 24.82 6.85 -15.23
N GLY A 712 25.92 7.27 -15.82
CA GLY A 712 27.13 7.69 -15.09
C GLY A 712 26.88 8.84 -14.10
N PHE A 713 25.86 9.67 -14.31
CA PHE A 713 25.47 10.73 -13.37
C PHE A 713 24.55 10.27 -12.23
N ILE A 714 24.08 9.02 -12.26
CA ILE A 714 23.14 8.45 -11.28
C ILE A 714 23.89 7.81 -10.10
N ASP A 715 25.12 7.33 -10.28
CA ASP A 715 25.86 6.58 -9.26
C ASP A 715 26.75 7.39 -8.29
N PRO A 716 27.37 8.53 -8.66
CA PRO A 716 28.41 9.15 -7.81
C PRO A 716 27.97 10.21 -6.79
N GLU A 717 26.71 10.68 -6.74
CA GLU A 717 26.32 11.82 -5.87
C GLU A 717 25.07 11.60 -5.01
N LYS A 718 24.93 12.43 -3.96
CA LYS A 718 23.67 12.70 -3.26
C LYS A 718 22.81 13.60 -4.17
N ASP A 719 21.54 13.26 -4.34
CA ASP A 719 20.56 13.88 -5.27
C ASP A 719 20.58 13.37 -6.72
N GLN A 720 19.99 12.20 -6.90
CA GLN A 720 19.97 11.45 -8.16
C GLN A 720 18.63 11.62 -8.90
N GLY A 721 17.68 12.36 -8.33
CA GLY A 721 16.31 12.47 -8.84
C GLY A 721 16.23 13.13 -10.21
N PHE A 722 17.02 14.20 -10.44
CA PHE A 722 17.02 14.87 -11.74
C PHE A 722 17.63 14.01 -12.84
N ALA A 723 18.70 13.27 -12.55
CA ALA A 723 19.33 12.35 -13.50
C ALA A 723 18.36 11.22 -13.90
N MET A 724 17.64 10.63 -12.94
CA MET A 724 16.57 9.66 -13.21
C MET A 724 15.46 10.24 -14.08
N HIS A 725 15.06 11.49 -13.83
CA HIS A 725 14.05 12.18 -14.61
C HIS A 725 14.48 12.40 -16.06
N VAL A 726 15.71 12.88 -16.28
CA VAL A 726 16.25 13.08 -17.62
C VAL A 726 16.47 11.74 -18.33
N LEU A 727 16.94 10.71 -17.64
CA LEU A 727 17.05 9.36 -18.19
C LEU A 727 15.69 8.83 -18.66
N LYS A 728 14.63 9.01 -17.87
CA LYS A 728 13.26 8.66 -18.27
C LYS A 728 12.83 9.40 -19.54
N LYS A 729 13.02 10.73 -19.60
CA LYS A 729 12.75 11.53 -20.81
C LYS A 729 13.56 11.03 -22.01
N PHE A 730 14.82 10.67 -21.78
CA PHE A 730 15.71 10.14 -22.80
C PHE A 730 15.22 8.81 -23.37
N GLN A 731 14.65 7.91 -22.56
CA GLN A 731 14.08 6.65 -23.06
C GLN A 731 12.87 6.88 -23.99
N PHE A 732 12.01 7.86 -23.71
CA PHE A 732 10.94 8.25 -24.63
C PHE A 732 11.48 8.90 -25.90
N GLU A 733 12.51 9.74 -25.77
CA GLU A 733 13.19 10.33 -26.92
C GLU A 733 13.82 9.27 -27.82
N GLN A 734 14.53 8.29 -27.26
CA GLN A 734 15.09 7.17 -28.00
C GLN A 734 14.02 6.45 -28.81
N GLN A 735 12.89 6.10 -28.19
CA GLN A 735 11.83 5.39 -28.90
C GLN A 735 11.23 6.23 -30.04
N ARG A 736 11.02 7.54 -29.82
CA ARG A 736 10.58 8.48 -30.87
C ARG A 736 11.55 8.48 -32.05
N GLN A 737 12.85 8.53 -31.76
CA GLN A 737 13.91 8.57 -32.77
C GLN A 737 14.07 7.24 -33.50
N LEU A 738 13.99 6.11 -32.79
CA LEU A 738 14.04 4.77 -33.37
C LEU A 738 12.89 4.57 -34.36
N GLN A 739 11.67 4.97 -34.01
CA GLN A 739 10.53 4.92 -34.94
C GLN A 739 10.77 5.78 -36.18
N GLN A 740 11.39 6.95 -36.04
CA GLN A 740 11.72 7.81 -37.19
C GLN A 740 12.73 7.18 -38.16
N LEU A 741 13.57 6.26 -37.70
CA LEU A 741 14.48 5.47 -38.56
C LEU A 741 13.78 4.32 -39.30
N MET A 742 12.56 3.94 -38.88
CA MET A 742 11.79 2.87 -39.51
C MET A 742 10.98 3.39 -40.71
N PRO A 743 10.80 2.57 -41.77
CA PRO A 743 9.79 2.81 -42.80
C PRO A 743 8.39 2.97 -42.18
N GLU A 744 7.56 3.83 -42.76
CA GLU A 744 6.24 4.16 -42.20
C GLU A 744 5.34 2.92 -42.11
N GLU A 745 5.45 2.02 -43.09
CA GLU A 745 4.69 0.77 -43.16
C GLU A 745 5.07 -0.24 -42.06
N GLN A 746 6.26 -0.08 -41.47
CA GLN A 746 6.78 -0.95 -40.42
C GLN A 746 6.56 -0.37 -39.01
N ARG A 747 6.02 0.85 -38.89
CA ARG A 747 5.60 1.45 -37.61
C ARG A 747 4.23 0.90 -37.19
N THR A 748 4.22 -0.36 -36.78
CA THR A 748 2.99 -1.08 -36.47
C THR A 748 2.33 -0.59 -35.17
N VAL A 749 1.01 -0.76 -35.07
CA VAL A 749 0.25 -0.56 -33.81
C VAL A 749 0.84 -1.43 -32.69
N GLN A 750 1.24 -2.64 -33.04
CA GLN A 750 1.88 -3.61 -32.14
C GLN A 750 3.14 -3.06 -31.44
N LEU A 751 3.96 -2.25 -32.13
CA LEU A 751 5.15 -1.64 -31.53
C LEU A 751 4.78 -0.67 -30.40
N ASN A 752 3.74 0.13 -30.60
CA ASN A 752 3.29 1.11 -29.61
C ASN A 752 2.60 0.42 -28.42
N GLU A 753 1.80 -0.62 -28.67
CA GLU A 753 1.20 -1.43 -27.61
C GLU A 753 2.26 -2.16 -26.78
N ALA A 754 3.27 -2.75 -27.42
CA ALA A 754 4.39 -3.39 -26.75
C ALA A 754 5.25 -2.38 -25.96
N PHE A 755 5.44 -1.17 -26.46
CA PHE A 755 6.11 -0.08 -25.72
C PHE A 755 5.31 0.31 -24.47
N SER A 756 3.98 0.47 -24.57
CA SER A 756 3.10 0.72 -23.44
C SER A 756 3.15 -0.41 -22.40
N ALA A 757 3.23 -1.66 -22.85
CA ALA A 757 3.37 -2.82 -21.98
C ALA A 757 4.73 -2.83 -21.26
N ALA A 758 5.83 -2.58 -21.98
CA ALA A 758 7.17 -2.44 -21.42
C ALA A 758 7.28 -1.27 -20.43
N LEU A 759 6.56 -0.17 -20.66
CA LEU A 759 6.42 0.94 -19.70
C LEU A 759 5.78 0.48 -18.38
N LYS A 760 4.67 -0.26 -18.44
CA LYS A 760 4.01 -0.77 -17.22
C LYS A 760 4.90 -1.77 -16.46
N LEU A 761 5.60 -2.63 -17.19
CA LEU A 761 6.55 -3.62 -16.64
C LEU A 761 7.90 -3.00 -16.23
N ASP A 762 8.09 -1.70 -16.46
CA ASP A 762 9.30 -0.94 -16.12
C ASP A 762 10.58 -1.53 -16.77
N ARG A 763 10.46 -1.84 -18.06
CA ARG A 763 11.50 -2.44 -18.94
C ARG A 763 11.71 -1.69 -20.24
N VAL A 764 11.56 -0.37 -20.19
CA VAL A 764 11.67 0.50 -21.37
C VAL A 764 13.08 0.48 -21.95
N GLU A 765 14.09 0.42 -21.09
CA GLU A 765 15.49 0.33 -21.50
C GLU A 765 15.73 -0.92 -22.34
N GLU A 766 15.34 -2.09 -21.82
CA GLU A 766 15.51 -3.36 -22.51
C GLU A 766 14.71 -3.41 -23.81
N PHE A 767 13.49 -2.87 -23.78
CA PHE A 767 12.67 -2.72 -24.99
C PHE A 767 13.35 -1.87 -26.05
N ASN A 768 13.84 -0.68 -25.69
CA ASN A 768 14.54 0.22 -26.60
C ASN A 768 15.83 -0.41 -27.15
N ALA A 769 16.56 -1.18 -26.34
CA ALA A 769 17.76 -1.90 -26.78
C ALA A 769 17.44 -2.96 -27.85
N VAL A 770 16.36 -3.74 -27.69
CA VAL A 770 15.91 -4.72 -28.70
C VAL A 770 15.50 -4.01 -29.99
N VAL A 771 14.71 -2.93 -29.90
CA VAL A 771 14.31 -2.12 -31.05
C VAL A 771 15.52 -1.53 -31.78
N ARG A 772 16.50 -1.03 -31.02
CA ARG A 772 17.75 -0.47 -31.55
C ARG A 772 18.53 -1.49 -32.36
N GLU A 773 18.69 -2.72 -31.86
CA GLU A 773 19.37 -3.78 -32.61
C GLU A 773 18.57 -4.23 -33.84
N ALA A 774 17.24 -4.31 -33.76
CA ALA A 774 16.40 -4.60 -34.92
C ALA A 774 16.55 -3.53 -36.02
N VAL A 775 16.57 -2.24 -35.67
CA VAL A 775 16.80 -1.13 -36.62
C VAL A 775 18.21 -1.17 -37.21
N LYS A 776 19.24 -1.34 -36.37
CA LYS A 776 20.67 -1.36 -36.76
C LYS A 776 21.02 -2.47 -37.76
N HIS A 777 20.28 -3.58 -37.69
CA HIS A 777 20.49 -4.78 -38.52
C HIS A 777 19.40 -4.99 -39.58
N ASP A 778 18.44 -4.07 -39.73
CA ASP A 778 17.31 -4.18 -40.67
C ASP A 778 16.47 -5.46 -40.47
N ARG A 779 16.14 -5.77 -39.20
CA ARG A 779 15.44 -6.99 -38.77
C ARG A 779 14.06 -6.71 -38.16
N LEU A 780 13.39 -5.66 -38.64
CA LEU A 780 12.06 -5.26 -38.13
C LEU A 780 10.94 -6.24 -38.48
N ALA A 781 11.12 -7.08 -39.50
CA ALA A 781 10.20 -8.16 -39.87
C ALA A 781 10.63 -9.54 -39.31
N ASP A 782 11.68 -9.57 -38.48
CA ASP A 782 12.23 -10.83 -37.97
C ASP A 782 11.30 -11.49 -36.94
N GLY A 783 11.23 -12.82 -36.97
CA GLY A 783 10.43 -13.61 -36.03
C GLY A 783 10.84 -13.40 -34.57
N VAL A 784 12.14 -13.18 -34.30
CA VAL A 784 12.67 -12.92 -32.95
C VAL A 784 12.16 -11.57 -32.44
N PHE A 785 12.20 -10.53 -33.28
CA PHE A 785 11.75 -9.19 -32.92
C PHE A 785 10.25 -9.16 -32.67
N THR A 786 9.45 -9.70 -33.60
CA THR A 786 7.99 -9.74 -33.49
C THR A 786 7.52 -10.59 -32.30
N ALA A 787 8.19 -11.71 -32.01
CA ALA A 787 7.91 -12.52 -30.82
C ALA A 787 8.23 -11.77 -29.52
N PHE A 788 9.31 -10.98 -29.49
CA PHE A 788 9.61 -10.14 -28.32
C PHE A 788 8.54 -9.08 -28.08
N LEU A 789 8.08 -8.38 -29.13
CA LEU A 789 6.98 -7.41 -29.01
C LEU A 789 5.70 -8.06 -28.46
N GLN A 790 5.35 -9.24 -28.99
CA GLN A 790 4.20 -10.00 -28.51
C GLN A 790 4.34 -10.38 -27.04
N ARG A 791 5.53 -10.87 -26.65
CA ARG A 791 5.81 -11.22 -25.26
C ARG A 791 5.64 -10.04 -24.30
N CYS A 792 6.07 -8.83 -24.68
CA CYS A 792 5.82 -7.65 -23.84
C CYS A 792 4.32 -7.48 -23.52
N MET A 793 3.46 -7.62 -24.53
CA MET A 793 2.02 -7.46 -24.38
C MET A 793 1.40 -8.61 -23.57
N ASP A 794 1.80 -9.85 -23.86
CA ASP A 794 1.28 -11.04 -23.17
C ASP A 794 1.67 -11.05 -21.69
N ASP A 795 2.92 -10.68 -21.38
CA ASP A 795 3.42 -10.59 -20.00
C ASP A 795 2.69 -9.50 -19.22
N GLU A 796 2.41 -8.33 -19.82
CA GLU A 796 1.63 -7.28 -19.17
C GLU A 796 0.18 -7.69 -18.94
N ALA A 797 -0.48 -8.25 -19.95
CA ALA A 797 -1.85 -8.73 -19.83
C ALA A 797 -1.98 -9.82 -18.75
N THR A 798 -1.01 -10.74 -18.71
CA THR A 798 -0.93 -11.80 -17.69
C THR A 798 -0.74 -11.23 -16.29
N ALA A 799 0.14 -10.23 -16.13
CA ALA A 799 0.32 -9.54 -14.86
C ALA A 799 -0.97 -8.83 -14.40
N SER A 800 -1.60 -8.06 -15.29
CA SER A 800 -2.80 -7.27 -15.01
C SER A 800 -4.02 -8.13 -14.67
N ALA A 801 -4.14 -9.33 -15.23
CA ALA A 801 -5.23 -10.26 -14.94
C ALA A 801 -5.06 -11.02 -13.61
N ALA A 802 -3.86 -11.01 -13.02
CA ALA A 802 -3.58 -11.77 -11.80
C ALA A 802 -4.19 -11.10 -10.55
N PRO A 803 -4.76 -11.87 -9.60
CA PRO A 803 -5.26 -11.32 -8.33
C PRO A 803 -4.18 -10.58 -7.52
N SER A 804 -2.92 -10.98 -7.68
CA SER A 804 -1.73 -10.37 -7.06
C SER A 804 -0.83 -9.74 -8.13
N ALA A 805 -1.38 -8.80 -8.90
CA ALA A 805 -0.78 -8.27 -10.12
C ALA A 805 0.64 -7.73 -9.90
N HIS A 806 0.88 -7.03 -8.79
CA HIS A 806 2.21 -6.51 -8.46
C HIS A 806 3.30 -7.59 -8.43
N PHE A 807 3.08 -8.68 -7.69
CA PHE A 807 4.07 -9.74 -7.52
C PHE A 807 4.29 -10.51 -8.83
N ARG A 808 3.21 -10.75 -9.57
CA ARG A 808 3.29 -11.37 -10.89
C ARG A 808 4.04 -10.48 -11.88
N ALA A 809 3.83 -9.17 -11.83
CA ALA A 809 4.54 -8.20 -12.65
C ALA A 809 6.04 -8.18 -12.36
N ILE A 810 6.49 -8.32 -11.11
CA ILE A 810 7.93 -8.42 -10.78
C ILE A 810 8.55 -9.63 -11.49
N GLU A 811 7.91 -10.79 -11.38
CA GLU A 811 8.41 -12.04 -11.99
C GLU A 811 8.48 -11.93 -13.51
N LEU A 812 7.40 -11.44 -14.14
CA LEU A 812 7.32 -11.27 -15.60
C LEU A 812 8.25 -10.16 -16.10
N SER A 813 8.41 -9.07 -15.36
CA SER A 813 9.36 -8.01 -15.65
C SER A 813 10.80 -8.56 -15.68
N ARG A 814 11.19 -9.42 -14.74
CA ARG A 814 12.49 -10.11 -14.77
C ARG A 814 12.60 -11.05 -15.96
N GLY A 815 11.56 -11.84 -16.24
CA GLY A 815 11.53 -12.74 -17.40
C GLY A 815 11.67 -11.98 -18.73
N LEU A 816 11.13 -10.76 -18.83
CA LEU A 816 11.25 -9.91 -20.00
C LEU A 816 12.67 -9.35 -20.18
N GLN A 817 13.39 -9.05 -19.10
CA GLN A 817 14.79 -8.65 -19.15
C GLN A 817 15.67 -9.77 -19.74
N GLU A 818 15.46 -11.02 -19.30
CA GLU A 818 16.15 -12.20 -19.85
C GLU A 818 15.81 -12.40 -21.33
N ALA A 819 14.53 -12.25 -21.70
CA ALA A 819 14.06 -12.34 -23.08
C ALA A 819 14.69 -11.28 -23.98
N ALA A 820 14.81 -10.04 -23.51
CA ALA A 820 15.43 -8.96 -24.25
C ALA A 820 16.91 -9.25 -24.52
N THR A 821 17.62 -9.78 -23.53
CA THR A 821 19.05 -10.17 -23.68
C THR A 821 19.19 -11.25 -24.74
N ALA A 822 18.35 -12.28 -24.71
CA ALA A 822 18.35 -13.34 -25.71
C ALA A 822 17.99 -12.83 -27.12
N ALA A 823 17.02 -11.93 -27.23
CA ALA A 823 16.62 -11.33 -28.49
C ALA A 823 17.73 -10.47 -29.09
N ILE A 824 18.41 -9.64 -28.28
CA ILE A 824 19.56 -8.82 -28.69
C ILE A 824 20.66 -9.71 -29.32
N VAL A 825 21.06 -10.78 -28.63
CA VAL A 825 22.11 -11.69 -29.12
C VAL A 825 21.71 -12.33 -30.46
N GLN A 826 20.46 -12.76 -30.59
CA GLN A 826 19.97 -13.39 -31.83
C GLN A 826 19.85 -12.40 -32.98
N LEU A 827 19.45 -11.15 -32.72
CA LEU A 827 19.35 -10.11 -33.74
C LEU A 827 20.72 -9.69 -34.29
N GLN A 828 21.76 -9.78 -33.48
CA GLN A 828 23.15 -9.51 -33.86
C GLN A 828 23.78 -10.58 -34.77
N GLN A 829 23.25 -11.81 -34.75
CA GLN A 829 23.77 -12.88 -35.58
C GLN A 829 23.53 -12.60 -37.08
N PRO A 830 24.50 -12.92 -37.95
CA PRO A 830 24.34 -12.75 -39.38
C PRO A 830 23.21 -13.65 -39.91
N VAL A 831 22.37 -13.12 -40.78
CA VAL A 831 21.31 -13.91 -41.44
C VAL A 831 21.99 -15.01 -42.24
N VAL A 832 21.85 -16.27 -41.79
CA VAL A 832 22.22 -17.43 -42.59
C VAL A 832 21.22 -17.48 -43.75
N ARG A 833 21.58 -16.84 -44.86
CA ARG A 833 20.90 -17.13 -46.12
C ARG A 833 21.24 -18.57 -46.43
N GLU A 834 20.25 -19.47 -46.36
CA GLU A 834 20.35 -20.76 -47.03
C GLU A 834 20.71 -20.45 -48.48
N ALA A 835 21.97 -20.70 -48.84
CA ALA A 835 22.39 -20.65 -50.21
C ALA A 835 21.54 -21.69 -50.93
N VAL A 836 20.73 -21.23 -51.90
CA VAL A 836 20.13 -22.12 -52.89
C VAL A 836 21.29 -22.77 -53.62
N VAL A 837 21.69 -23.97 -53.17
CA VAL A 837 22.66 -24.80 -53.87
C VAL A 837 21.94 -25.39 -55.07
N LEU A 838 22.18 -24.81 -56.25
CA LEU A 838 21.91 -25.50 -57.52
C LEU A 838 22.84 -26.71 -57.61
N PRO A 839 22.33 -27.91 -58.00
CA PRO A 839 23.12 -29.13 -57.98
C PRO A 839 24.10 -29.12 -59.16
N VAL A 840 25.39 -29.13 -58.86
CA VAL A 840 26.43 -29.51 -59.83
C VAL A 840 27.07 -30.81 -59.33
N ALA A 841 26.93 -31.85 -60.14
CA ALA A 841 27.61 -33.12 -59.96
C ALA A 841 29.06 -33.02 -60.47
N LEU A 842 30.02 -33.58 -59.72
CA LEU A 842 31.02 -34.55 -60.18
C LEU A 842 32.02 -34.90 -59.05
N GLU A 843 31.93 -36.16 -58.62
CA GLU A 843 32.98 -37.18 -58.41
C GLU A 843 34.26 -36.95 -57.55
N PRO A 844 34.86 -38.06 -57.04
CA PRO A 844 35.45 -38.13 -55.70
C PRO A 844 36.98 -38.12 -55.69
N VAL A 845 37.59 -37.58 -54.62
CA VAL A 845 38.99 -37.86 -54.24
C VAL A 845 39.13 -37.99 -52.72
N ALA A 846 39.87 -39.03 -52.34
CA ALA A 846 40.13 -39.50 -50.99
C ALA A 846 41.30 -38.74 -50.29
N PRO A 847 41.65 -39.07 -49.03
CA PRO A 847 42.05 -38.12 -47.98
C PRO A 847 43.57 -37.88 -47.87
N VAL A 848 43.95 -36.74 -47.28
CA VAL A 848 45.32 -36.52 -46.75
C VAL A 848 45.27 -35.77 -45.40
N VAL A 849 46.04 -36.32 -44.46
CA VAL A 849 46.27 -35.94 -43.07
C VAL A 849 47.39 -34.90 -42.94
N ALA A 850 47.26 -33.93 -42.02
CA ALA A 850 48.31 -33.36 -41.12
C ALA A 850 47.80 -32.01 -40.55
N VAL A 851 47.42 -31.92 -39.28
CA VAL A 851 48.26 -31.53 -38.11
C VAL A 851 48.99 -30.20 -38.31
N LEU A 852 48.59 -29.17 -37.56
CA LEU A 852 49.47 -28.19 -36.93
C LEU A 852 48.81 -27.69 -35.62
N ARG A 853 49.56 -27.85 -34.52
CA ARG A 853 49.38 -27.26 -33.19
C ARG A 853 49.96 -25.85 -33.20
N GLU A 854 49.43 -24.97 -32.37
CA GLU A 854 50.12 -23.91 -31.60
C GLU A 854 49.03 -23.29 -30.68
N GLU A 855 49.01 -23.65 -29.40
CA GLU A 855 49.68 -22.94 -28.28
C GLU A 855 48.91 -21.67 -27.88
N ASP A 856 48.06 -21.81 -26.87
CA ASP A 856 47.49 -20.69 -26.13
C ASP A 856 47.93 -20.82 -24.67
N GLU A 857 48.88 -19.95 -24.29
CA GLU A 857 49.44 -19.82 -22.95
C GLU A 857 48.38 -19.25 -21.99
N LEU A 858 47.85 -20.12 -21.12
CA LEU A 858 47.11 -19.73 -19.94
C LEU A 858 48.09 -19.52 -18.77
N ALA A 859 48.42 -18.26 -18.52
CA ALA A 859 48.88 -17.73 -17.23
C ALA A 859 48.38 -16.28 -17.16
N GLY A 860 47.75 -15.77 -16.12
CA GLY A 860 47.47 -16.24 -14.77
C GLY A 860 47.10 -14.96 -14.03
N VAL A 861 45.87 -14.85 -13.55
CA VAL A 861 45.49 -13.90 -12.50
C VAL A 861 44.87 -14.76 -11.42
N ASP A 862 45.59 -14.91 -10.31
CA ASP A 862 45.17 -15.69 -9.16
C ASP A 862 44.09 -14.90 -8.41
N PRO A 863 42.82 -15.35 -8.39
CA PRO A 863 41.72 -14.64 -7.74
C PRO A 863 41.87 -14.50 -6.21
N LEU A 864 42.89 -15.16 -5.62
CA LEU A 864 43.19 -15.07 -4.19
C LEU A 864 44.01 -13.82 -3.84
N GLU A 865 44.77 -13.26 -4.78
CA GLU A 865 45.61 -12.07 -4.52
C GLU A 865 44.75 -10.80 -4.31
N ASP A 866 43.65 -10.66 -5.07
CA ASP A 866 42.67 -9.57 -4.90
C ASP A 866 41.82 -9.73 -3.62
N GLN A 867 41.68 -10.95 -3.10
CA GLN A 867 40.90 -11.22 -1.89
C GLN A 867 41.72 -10.96 -0.61
N ASP A 868 43.02 -11.26 -0.63
CA ASP A 868 43.94 -10.93 0.46
C ASP A 868 44.19 -9.41 0.55
N ASP A 869 44.25 -8.68 -0.57
CA ASP A 869 44.35 -7.21 -0.59
C ASP A 869 43.08 -6.53 -0.03
N MET A 870 41.90 -7.13 -0.23
CA MET A 870 40.64 -6.62 0.28
C MET A 870 40.48 -6.90 1.79
N LEU A 871 40.92 -8.07 2.26
CA LEU A 871 40.94 -8.43 3.68
C LEU A 871 41.99 -7.62 4.47
N HIS A 872 43.13 -7.30 3.87
CA HIS A 872 44.12 -6.41 4.49
C HIS A 872 43.59 -4.97 4.64
N ARG A 873 42.87 -4.45 3.65
CA ARG A 873 42.22 -3.12 3.74
C ARG A 873 41.09 -3.08 4.77
N GLU A 874 40.31 -4.16 4.92
CA GLU A 874 39.30 -4.23 5.99
C GLU A 874 39.94 -4.27 7.38
N ALA A 875 41.06 -5.00 7.56
CA ALA A 875 41.79 -5.02 8.82
C ALA A 875 42.37 -3.65 9.20
N GLU A 876 42.91 -2.90 8.24
CA GLU A 876 43.40 -1.52 8.47
C GLU A 876 42.27 -0.56 8.86
N ILE A 877 41.08 -0.70 8.28
CA ILE A 877 39.89 0.10 8.63
C ILE A 877 39.41 -0.19 10.06
N PHE A 878 39.48 -1.45 10.50
CA PHE A 878 39.12 -1.83 11.87
C PHE A 878 40.15 -1.34 12.90
N ASP A 879 41.46 -1.46 12.62
CA ASP A 879 42.51 -0.94 13.50
C ASP A 879 42.48 0.60 13.63
N GLU A 880 42.13 1.31 12.55
CA GLU A 880 41.97 2.77 12.59
C GLU A 880 40.70 3.19 13.36
N SER A 881 39.61 2.42 13.26
CA SER A 881 38.41 2.62 14.08
C SER A 881 38.69 2.41 15.58
N ASP A 882 39.41 1.36 15.95
CA ASP A 882 39.76 1.09 17.36
C ASP A 882 40.70 2.16 17.93
N ARG A 883 41.61 2.72 17.11
CA ARG A 883 42.45 3.87 17.47
C ARG A 883 41.64 5.14 17.73
N VAL A 884 40.63 5.42 16.90
CA VAL A 884 39.74 6.59 17.08
C VAL A 884 38.87 6.43 18.33
N PHE A 885 38.38 5.21 18.61
CA PHE A 885 37.63 4.93 19.84
C PHE A 885 38.50 5.05 21.11
N ALA A 886 39.77 4.64 21.07
CA ALA A 886 40.70 4.83 22.18
C ALA A 886 41.03 6.31 22.45
N GLN A 887 41.14 7.15 21.41
CA GLN A 887 41.36 8.59 21.55
C GLN A 887 40.13 9.33 22.11
N LEU A 888 38.92 8.92 21.75
CA LEU A 888 37.68 9.48 22.30
C LEU A 888 37.40 9.02 23.75
N GLY A 889 37.88 7.85 24.14
CA GLY A 889 37.81 7.35 25.52
C GLY A 889 38.77 8.05 26.49
N ALA A 890 39.95 8.47 26.01
CA ALA A 890 40.94 9.17 26.83
C ALA A 890 40.57 10.65 27.08
N ALA A 891 39.92 11.32 26.11
CA ALA A 891 39.50 12.71 26.25
C ALA A 891 38.35 12.93 27.27
N ALA A 892 37.56 11.89 27.56
CA ALA A 892 36.42 11.98 28.49
C ALA A 892 36.81 11.83 29.97
N VAL A 893 38.07 11.49 30.30
CA VAL A 893 38.52 11.32 31.68
C VAL A 893 39.13 12.61 32.25
N ASP A 894 39.63 13.53 31.42
CA ASP A 894 40.29 14.76 31.87
C ASP A 894 39.33 15.94 32.18
N GLU A 895 38.08 15.91 31.72
CA GLU A 895 37.12 17.02 31.98
C GLU A 895 36.38 16.92 33.32
N HIS A 896 36.48 15.80 34.06
CA HIS A 896 35.76 15.62 35.34
C HIS A 896 36.57 15.91 36.62
N THR A 897 37.79 16.46 36.51
CA THR A 897 38.66 16.73 37.67
C THR A 897 38.92 18.20 37.98
N THR A 898 38.23 19.15 37.34
CA THR A 898 38.55 20.59 37.48
C THR A 898 37.40 21.54 37.85
N GLU A 899 36.21 21.05 38.19
CA GLU A 899 35.08 21.92 38.59
C GLU A 899 34.64 21.82 40.06
N GLU A 900 35.29 21.01 40.90
CA GLU A 900 34.95 20.89 42.34
C GLU A 900 35.73 21.83 43.29
N SER A 901 36.43 22.82 42.78
CA SER A 901 37.17 23.77 43.61
C SER A 901 36.96 25.22 43.21
N GLN A 902 35.75 25.75 43.44
CA GLN A 902 35.57 27.16 43.81
C GLN A 902 34.12 27.49 44.22
N GLN A 903 34.01 28.16 45.38
CA GLN A 903 32.89 28.97 45.87
C GLN A 903 31.85 28.32 46.79
N GLN A 904 32.26 28.11 48.05
CA GLN A 904 31.47 28.52 49.21
C GLN A 904 32.25 29.58 50.01
N THR A 905 31.74 30.82 50.03
CA THR A 905 31.92 31.75 51.17
C THR A 905 30.70 32.68 51.32
N VAL A 906 29.96 32.35 52.37
CA VAL A 906 28.92 33.04 53.15
C VAL A 906 29.08 34.57 53.29
N THR A 907 27.96 35.33 53.21
CA THR A 907 27.50 36.18 54.34
C THR A 907 26.02 36.59 54.27
N VAL A 908 25.37 36.54 55.44
CA VAL A 908 23.98 36.86 55.76
C VAL A 908 23.88 38.26 56.39
N GLY A 909 22.78 38.96 56.11
CA GLY A 909 22.17 40.01 56.95
C GLY A 909 21.34 40.97 56.09
N GLY A 910 20.05 41.25 56.30
CA GLY A 910 19.05 40.79 57.26
C GLY A 910 17.70 41.48 56.95
N VAL A 911 16.69 41.16 57.77
CA VAL A 911 15.41 41.83 58.08
C VAL A 911 14.20 40.90 57.88
N GLY A 912 13.57 40.55 59.01
CA GLY A 912 12.23 39.98 59.13
C GLY A 912 12.18 38.51 59.49
#